data_AF-A0AAD7NRT4-F1
#
_entry.id   AF-A0AAD7NRT4-F1
#
_cell.length_a   1.000
_cell.length_b   1.000
_cell.length_c   1.000
_cell.angle_alpha   90.00
_cell.angle_beta   90.00
_cell.angle_gamma   90.00
#
_symmetry.space_group_name_H-M   'P 1'
#
loop_
_entity.id
_entity.type
_entity.pdbx_description
1 polymer ?
#
loop_
_entity_poly.entity_id
_entity_poly.type
_entity_poly.pdbx_seq_one_letter_code
_entity_poly.pdbx_strand_id
1 'polypeptide(L)'
;MPPKTADLDETWTFLTAGVDHIMTKLETGLSFAGYTSLYTTVYNYCTSTKMHGKLEGNRTGANLVGSDLYSKLTDYFANHFKPIVQNASTLRDEPLLRYYAAEWDRYTTGANYLNRLFTYLNRYWVKRERDEGKKAVYQVYTLALAQWHLHLFTPLQPSLTSALLRLIQTQRDGGTIDQTLVKKIIDSYVSLGLDAGDPNKECLDVYKEKFESPFLAATESYYSAEATAFLNGGEGAPAATGEGAVPPAGGGSTGGTGNIPEYLKKAEGRLKEEDERVVRYLHAKTRKELVSRCEGVLLRAHAPRMWEAFQALLDFDADADLQRMYALLARIQEGLEPLRRKFEAHVKAAGLAAVEGVAGGAEEAATKGGELDPKAYVDALLAVHEKNAATVARSFKGEAGFAAALDKACREFVNRNAATGTSAAKSPELLAKHADMLLRKSNKMAGEGDLEGALNRVMILFKYLEDKDVFQTFYTTKLSKRLIHGVSASDEAEASMISKLKEACGFEYTNKLQRMFTDMSLSKDLTDSFKERMAQNHDDMDIAFSIMVLGTNFWPLAPPTHDFLLPPELLPTFERFTRYYQTKHSGRKLTWLHNYSKNELRTNYTNQKYILMTSAYQAAVLLQYNRNDTLSLTELQEATKISVEILGQVLALLVKAKVLVNEEKDQYDLNPGFKSKKIRVNLNLPIKAEVKAETGDVLKAVDEDRKYVIQATIVRIMKARKTMKNQALIQEVISQISQRFAPKIPDIKKAIETLLEKEYIERVDGSKDTFAYVA
;
A
#
# COMPACT_ATOMS: atom_id res chain seq x y z
N MET A 1 -7.59 26.57 78.44
CA MET A 1 -6.48 27.10 77.62
C MET A 1 -5.33 27.40 78.58
N PRO A 2 -4.11 26.91 78.32
CA PRO A 2 -2.96 27.15 79.18
C PRO A 2 -2.56 28.64 79.16
N PRO A 3 -1.99 29.17 80.26
CA PRO A 3 -1.47 30.53 80.30
C PRO A 3 -0.30 30.70 79.31
N LYS A 4 -0.04 31.93 78.84
CA LYS A 4 1.08 32.22 77.90
C LYS A 4 2.47 31.84 78.44
N THR A 5 2.57 31.55 79.73
CA THR A 5 3.80 31.15 80.44
C THR A 5 3.90 29.65 80.72
N ALA A 6 2.95 28.85 80.26
CA ALA A 6 2.95 27.39 80.46
C ALA A 6 4.19 26.74 79.83
N ASP A 7 4.70 25.69 80.46
CA ASP A 7 5.81 24.91 79.94
C ASP A 7 5.40 24.00 78.76
N LEU A 8 6.36 23.30 78.16
CA LEU A 8 6.11 22.42 77.01
C LEU A 8 5.10 21.32 77.34
N ASP A 9 5.21 20.70 78.51
CA ASP A 9 4.40 19.55 78.86
C ASP A 9 2.95 19.97 79.16
N GLU A 10 2.71 21.06 79.90
CA GLU A 10 1.37 21.61 80.10
C GLU A 10 0.71 22.06 78.78
N THR A 11 1.49 22.71 77.91
CA THR A 11 1.03 23.15 76.59
C THR A 11 0.70 21.95 75.71
N TRP A 12 1.56 20.93 75.69
CA TRP A 12 1.36 19.73 74.89
C TRP A 12 0.21 18.87 75.43
N THR A 13 -0.02 18.77 76.74
CA THR A 13 -1.18 18.06 77.30
C THR A 13 -2.49 18.68 76.80
N PHE A 14 -2.60 20.01 76.79
CA PHE A 14 -3.77 20.69 76.23
C PHE A 14 -3.90 20.48 74.71
N LEU A 15 -2.80 20.60 73.96
CA LEU A 15 -2.79 20.40 72.51
C LEU A 15 -3.09 18.95 72.12
N THR A 16 -2.57 17.95 72.85
CA THR A 16 -2.76 16.52 72.59
C THR A 16 -4.24 16.15 72.63
N ALA A 17 -5.00 16.66 73.60
CA ALA A 17 -6.44 16.41 73.66
C ALA A 17 -7.18 16.94 72.40
N GLY A 18 -6.75 18.10 71.89
CA GLY A 18 -7.30 18.68 70.66
C GLY A 18 -6.82 17.98 69.39
N VAL A 19 -5.55 17.61 69.32
CA VAL A 19 -4.96 16.84 68.22
C VAL A 19 -5.63 15.47 68.13
N ASP A 20 -5.80 14.78 69.25
CA ASP A 20 -6.44 13.48 69.31
C ASP A 20 -7.91 13.53 68.90
N HIS A 21 -8.64 14.57 69.31
CA HIS A 21 -10.02 14.79 68.86
C HIS A 21 -10.09 15.01 67.33
N ILE A 22 -9.16 15.78 66.76
CA ILE A 22 -9.10 16.02 65.30
C ILE A 22 -8.75 14.73 64.54
N MET A 23 -7.90 13.87 65.10
CA MET A 23 -7.46 12.64 64.44
C MET A 23 -8.42 11.47 64.59
N THR A 24 -9.22 11.42 65.68
CA THR A 24 -10.12 10.29 65.99
C THR A 24 -11.60 10.59 65.79
N LYS A 25 -12.06 11.83 66.03
CA LYS A 25 -13.50 12.18 66.13
C LYS A 25 -13.95 13.22 65.11
N LEU A 26 -13.60 13.01 63.84
CA LEU A 26 -13.95 13.91 62.74
C LEU A 26 -15.46 14.17 62.61
N GLU A 27 -16.30 13.16 62.89
CA GLU A 27 -17.77 13.25 62.75
C GLU A 27 -18.41 14.21 63.75
N THR A 28 -17.86 14.30 64.96
CA THR A 28 -18.37 15.22 65.99
C THR A 28 -17.97 16.67 65.73
N GLY A 29 -16.98 16.89 64.86
CA GLY A 29 -16.39 18.19 64.59
C GLY A 29 -15.73 18.83 65.82
N LEU A 30 -15.09 19.97 65.62
CA LEU A 30 -14.57 20.81 66.70
C LEU A 30 -15.29 22.16 66.64
N SER A 31 -15.71 22.71 67.79
CA SER A 31 -16.33 24.03 67.82
C SER A 31 -15.33 25.11 67.36
N PHE A 32 -15.83 26.19 66.75
CA PHE A 32 -14.97 27.29 66.32
C PHE A 32 -14.13 27.85 67.48
N ALA A 33 -14.75 28.05 68.65
CA ALA A 33 -14.06 28.47 69.87
C ALA A 33 -12.98 27.47 70.31
N GLY A 34 -13.27 26.16 70.21
CA GLY A 34 -12.30 25.09 70.47
C GLY A 34 -11.10 25.15 69.53
N TYR A 35 -11.35 25.27 68.22
CA TYR A 35 -10.30 25.36 67.21
C TYR A 35 -9.43 26.61 67.39
N THR A 36 -10.06 27.76 67.61
CA THR A 36 -9.35 29.02 67.88
C THR A 36 -8.50 28.92 69.14
N SER A 37 -8.96 28.25 70.19
CA SER A 37 -8.19 28.06 71.42
C SER A 37 -6.93 27.21 71.19
N LEU A 38 -7.03 26.15 70.39
CA LEU A 38 -5.89 25.30 70.02
C LEU A 38 -4.90 26.08 69.14
N TYR A 39 -5.39 26.77 68.12
CA TYR A 39 -4.55 27.60 67.23
C TYR A 39 -3.81 28.69 68.01
N THR A 40 -4.52 29.38 68.89
CA THR A 40 -3.94 30.45 69.72
C THR A 40 -2.92 29.89 70.71
N THR A 41 -3.12 28.66 71.19
CA THR A 41 -2.14 27.97 72.04
C THR A 41 -0.85 27.66 71.27
N VAL A 42 -0.96 27.12 70.04
CA VAL A 42 0.20 26.91 69.15
C VAL A 42 0.91 28.23 68.85
N TYR A 43 0.16 29.28 68.51
CA TYR A 43 0.70 30.61 68.25
C TYR A 43 1.44 31.20 69.46
N ASN A 44 0.81 31.18 70.64
CA ASN A 44 1.38 31.71 71.87
C ASN A 44 2.67 30.96 72.25
N TYR A 45 2.69 29.64 72.08
CA TYR A 45 3.88 28.83 72.34
C TYR A 45 5.00 29.21 71.38
N CYS A 46 4.76 29.20 70.06
CA CYS A 46 5.76 29.57 69.05
C CYS A 46 6.24 31.04 69.12
N THR A 47 5.54 31.93 69.83
CA THR A 47 5.91 33.35 70.00
C THR A 47 6.43 33.68 71.40
N SER A 48 6.47 32.72 72.33
CA SER A 48 6.92 32.93 73.70
C SER A 48 8.42 33.21 73.77
N THR A 49 8.81 34.29 74.45
CA THR A 49 10.19 34.81 74.52
C THR A 49 11.00 34.32 75.73
N LYS A 50 10.40 33.53 76.65
CA LYS A 50 11.01 33.22 77.96
C LYS A 50 11.85 31.95 78.06
N MET A 51 11.98 31.13 77.01
CA MET A 51 12.86 29.95 77.06
C MET A 51 14.30 30.31 76.65
N HIS A 52 14.98 31.12 77.46
CA HIS A 52 16.45 31.23 77.47
C HIS A 52 17.01 30.23 78.48
N GLY A 53 17.09 28.96 78.10
CA GLY A 53 17.98 28.01 78.77
C GLY A 53 19.43 28.37 78.44
N LYS A 54 20.34 28.26 79.42
CA LYS A 54 21.77 28.56 79.28
C LYS A 54 22.37 27.90 78.03
N LEU A 55 23.02 28.72 77.20
CA LEU A 55 23.64 28.34 75.93
C LEU A 55 25.01 27.69 76.13
N GLU A 56 25.21 26.52 75.53
CA GLU A 56 26.39 26.29 74.69
C GLU A 56 25.93 26.29 73.23
N GLY A 57 26.47 27.21 72.41
CA GLY A 57 26.24 27.28 70.97
C GLY A 57 25.13 28.23 70.52
N ASN A 58 25.33 28.89 69.37
CA ASN A 58 24.67 30.09 68.83
C ASN A 58 23.16 29.96 68.46
N ARG A 59 22.32 29.27 69.26
CA ARG A 59 20.91 28.99 68.97
C ARG A 59 19.96 29.98 69.65
N THR A 60 19.33 30.86 68.88
CA THR A 60 18.28 31.80 69.36
C THR A 60 17.04 31.06 69.89
N GLY A 61 16.39 31.58 70.96
CA GLY A 61 15.27 30.94 71.67
C GLY A 61 14.04 30.50 70.84
N ALA A 62 13.84 31.06 69.63
CA ALA A 62 12.80 30.60 68.70
C ALA A 62 13.07 29.21 68.08
N ASN A 63 14.32 28.73 68.08
CA ASN A 63 14.69 27.43 67.47
C ASN A 63 14.33 26.23 68.36
N LEU A 64 14.43 26.36 69.68
CA LEU A 64 14.12 25.29 70.63
C LEU A 64 12.62 24.99 70.65
N VAL A 65 11.81 26.05 70.79
CA VAL A 65 10.36 25.98 70.97
C VAL A 65 9.63 25.35 69.77
N GLY A 66 10.08 25.64 68.53
CA GLY A 66 9.51 25.00 67.33
C GLY A 66 9.94 23.54 67.16
N SER A 67 11.18 23.20 67.52
CA SER A 67 11.70 21.83 67.46
C SER A 67 10.99 20.91 68.46
N ASP A 68 10.72 21.40 69.65
CA ASP A 68 10.06 20.63 70.71
C ASP A 68 8.62 20.25 70.33
N LEU A 69 7.87 21.21 69.77
CA LEU A 69 6.49 20.99 69.31
C LEU A 69 6.45 20.02 68.11
N TYR A 70 7.41 20.12 67.19
CA TYR A 70 7.53 19.22 66.05
C TYR A 70 7.90 17.80 66.47
N SER A 71 8.78 17.64 67.46
CA SER A 71 9.14 16.33 68.03
C SER A 71 7.95 15.68 68.71
N LYS A 72 7.25 16.41 69.61
CA LYS A 72 6.07 15.88 70.31
C LYS A 72 4.96 15.47 69.33
N LEU A 73 4.76 16.23 68.25
CA LEU A 73 3.81 15.88 67.19
C LEU A 73 4.23 14.62 66.41
N THR A 74 5.53 14.46 66.16
CA THR A 74 6.10 13.26 65.54
C THR A 74 5.87 12.02 66.42
N ASP A 75 6.17 12.13 67.72
CA ASP A 75 5.96 11.06 68.70
C ASP A 75 4.48 10.68 68.84
N TYR A 76 3.59 11.67 68.76
CA TYR A 76 2.15 11.43 68.77
C TYR A 76 1.72 10.57 67.58
N PHE A 77 2.13 10.91 66.34
CA PHE A 77 1.78 10.10 65.17
C PHE A 77 2.30 8.66 65.31
N ALA A 78 3.55 8.48 65.73
CA ALA A 78 4.13 7.15 65.93
C ALA A 78 3.35 6.29 66.96
N ASN A 79 2.86 6.91 68.04
CA ASN A 79 2.05 6.21 69.05
C ASN A 79 0.61 5.95 68.59
N HIS A 80 0.02 6.88 67.84
CA HIS A 80 -1.35 6.77 67.31
C HIS A 80 -1.50 5.57 66.36
N PHE A 81 -0.47 5.23 65.60
CA PHE A 81 -0.51 4.11 64.66
C PHE A 81 -0.41 2.71 65.29
N LYS A 82 0.17 2.57 66.49
CA LYS A 82 0.35 1.26 67.15
C LYS A 82 -0.95 0.44 67.24
N PRO A 83 -2.07 0.95 67.76
CA PRO A 83 -3.33 0.19 67.80
C PRO A 83 -3.89 -0.07 66.39
N ILE A 84 -3.68 0.84 65.45
CA ILE A 84 -4.19 0.71 64.07
C ILE A 84 -3.47 -0.43 63.34
N VAL A 85 -2.14 -0.54 63.48
CA VAL A 85 -1.35 -1.65 62.91
C VAL A 85 -1.74 -2.98 63.54
N GLN A 86 -1.92 -3.03 64.86
CA GLN A 86 -2.35 -4.25 65.56
C GLN A 86 -3.69 -4.76 65.01
N ASN A 87 -4.68 -3.88 64.87
CA ASN A 87 -5.97 -4.25 64.30
C ASN A 87 -5.86 -4.66 62.82
N ALA A 88 -5.11 -3.89 62.01
CA ALA A 88 -4.90 -4.21 60.60
C ALA A 88 -4.24 -5.58 60.40
N SER A 89 -3.31 -5.97 61.29
CA SER A 89 -2.62 -7.26 61.20
C SER A 89 -3.54 -8.49 61.38
N THR A 90 -4.73 -8.30 61.96
CA THR A 90 -5.74 -9.37 62.11
C THR A 90 -6.60 -9.58 60.87
N LEU A 91 -6.59 -8.61 59.94
CA LEU A 91 -7.41 -8.61 58.73
C LEU A 91 -6.59 -9.10 57.52
N ARG A 92 -7.27 -9.68 56.53
CA ARG A 92 -6.68 -10.11 55.26
C ARG A 92 -7.55 -9.66 54.09
N ASP A 93 -6.97 -9.63 52.89
CA ASP A 93 -7.68 -9.40 51.63
C ASP A 93 -8.53 -8.13 51.62
N GLU A 94 -9.73 -8.17 51.05
CA GLU A 94 -10.62 -7.02 50.92
C GLU A 94 -10.98 -6.36 52.27
N PRO A 95 -11.26 -7.10 53.36
CA PRO A 95 -11.41 -6.49 54.70
C PRO A 95 -10.23 -5.63 55.14
N LEU A 96 -8.99 -6.07 54.86
CA LEU A 96 -7.78 -5.30 55.14
C LEU A 96 -7.75 -4.02 54.28
N LEU A 97 -8.07 -4.13 52.99
CA LEU A 97 -8.10 -2.99 52.07
C LEU A 97 -9.14 -1.94 52.51
N ARG A 98 -10.35 -2.37 52.89
CA ARG A 98 -11.42 -1.49 53.39
C ARG A 98 -11.02 -0.78 54.68
N TYR A 99 -10.44 -1.53 55.63
CA TYR A 99 -9.94 -0.96 56.89
C TYR A 99 -8.86 0.08 56.63
N TYR A 100 -7.86 -0.26 55.82
CA TYR A 100 -6.78 0.67 55.46
C TYR A 100 -7.33 1.94 54.77
N ALA A 101 -8.24 1.80 53.81
CA ALA A 101 -8.81 2.94 53.09
C ALA A 101 -9.64 3.86 54.02
N ALA A 102 -10.41 3.29 54.94
CA ALA A 102 -11.17 4.08 55.92
C ALA A 102 -10.26 4.84 56.88
N GLU A 103 -9.21 4.19 57.38
CA GLU A 103 -8.22 4.85 58.24
C GLU A 103 -7.40 5.89 57.46
N TRP A 104 -7.09 5.65 56.17
CA TRP A 104 -6.41 6.62 55.31
C TRP A 104 -7.23 7.88 55.10
N ASP A 105 -8.52 7.76 54.76
CA ASP A 105 -9.42 8.89 54.56
C ASP A 105 -9.55 9.71 55.86
N ARG A 106 -9.72 9.01 57.00
CA ARG A 106 -9.79 9.65 58.33
C ARG A 106 -8.48 10.38 58.64
N TYR A 107 -7.35 9.70 58.53
CA TYR A 107 -6.05 10.23 58.91
C TYR A 107 -5.62 11.41 58.04
N THR A 108 -5.76 11.32 56.72
CA THR A 108 -5.39 12.41 55.80
C THR A 108 -6.30 13.63 55.94
N THR A 109 -7.59 13.42 56.23
CA THR A 109 -8.51 14.50 56.56
C THR A 109 -8.11 15.19 57.87
N GLY A 110 -7.84 14.42 58.93
CA GLY A 110 -7.33 14.93 60.21
C GLY A 110 -6.01 15.68 60.06
N ALA A 111 -5.06 15.11 59.31
CA ALA A 111 -3.77 15.71 59.02
C ALA A 111 -3.89 17.06 58.29
N ASN A 112 -4.87 17.23 57.40
CA ASN A 112 -5.15 18.52 56.76
C ASN A 112 -5.61 19.58 57.78
N TYR A 113 -6.48 19.20 58.73
CA TYR A 113 -6.90 20.11 59.80
C TYR A 113 -5.75 20.45 60.75
N LEU A 114 -4.89 19.47 61.09
CA LEU A 114 -3.67 19.71 61.86
C LEU A 114 -2.70 20.62 61.11
N ASN A 115 -2.53 20.43 59.81
CA ASN A 115 -1.66 21.29 59.01
C ASN A 115 -2.09 22.77 59.06
N ARG A 116 -3.40 23.02 59.08
CA ARG A 116 -3.97 24.37 59.29
C ARG A 116 -3.80 24.84 60.74
N LEU A 117 -3.96 23.95 61.71
CA LEU A 117 -3.79 24.27 63.14
C LEU A 117 -2.35 24.74 63.44
N PHE A 118 -1.37 24.08 62.83
CA PHE A 118 0.05 24.37 62.96
C PHE A 118 0.60 25.30 61.86
N THR A 119 -0.25 26.12 61.22
CA THR A 119 0.17 27.03 60.13
C THR A 119 1.30 27.97 60.56
N TYR A 120 1.29 28.44 61.81
CA TYR A 120 2.36 29.31 62.31
C TYR A 120 3.72 28.57 62.37
N LEU A 121 3.72 27.34 62.88
CA LEU A 121 4.89 26.46 62.89
C LEU A 121 5.41 26.20 61.47
N ASN A 122 4.50 25.88 60.53
CA ASN A 122 4.81 25.66 59.12
C ASN A 122 5.44 26.89 58.46
N ARG A 123 4.90 28.09 58.70
CA ARG A 123 5.30 29.33 58.02
C ARG A 123 6.66 29.86 58.49
N TYR A 124 6.94 29.74 59.78
CA TYR A 124 8.10 30.38 60.39
C TYR A 124 9.21 29.40 60.77
N TRP A 125 8.91 28.32 61.48
CA TRP A 125 9.94 27.38 61.93
C TRP A 125 10.31 26.37 60.86
N VAL A 126 9.33 25.63 60.29
CA VAL A 126 9.59 24.61 59.25
C VAL A 126 10.27 25.24 58.04
N LYS A 127 9.79 26.41 57.58
CA LYS A 127 10.39 27.11 56.44
C LYS A 127 11.86 27.46 56.69
N ARG A 128 12.16 28.04 57.86
CA ARG A 128 13.52 28.41 58.25
C ARG A 128 14.45 27.21 58.32
N GLU A 129 14.02 26.12 58.96
CA GLU A 129 14.84 24.91 59.10
C GLU A 129 15.18 24.28 57.74
N ARG A 130 14.24 24.35 56.79
CA ARG A 130 14.49 23.93 55.40
C ARG A 130 15.45 24.88 54.67
N ASP A 131 15.30 26.19 54.85
CA ASP A 131 16.21 27.20 54.28
C ASP A 131 17.65 27.07 54.84
N GLU A 132 17.79 26.61 56.10
CA GLU A 132 19.06 26.25 56.74
C GLU A 132 19.61 24.88 56.29
N GLY A 133 18.97 24.22 55.32
CA GLY A 133 19.46 23.00 54.68
C GLY A 133 18.97 21.68 55.27
N LYS A 134 18.08 21.69 56.27
CA LYS A 134 17.53 20.46 56.86
C LYS A 134 16.38 19.91 56.03
N LYS A 135 16.73 19.06 55.06
CA LYS A 135 15.79 18.45 54.10
C LYS A 135 14.78 17.46 54.71
N ALA A 136 15.04 16.94 55.91
CA ALA A 136 14.15 16.00 56.60
C ALA A 136 13.04 16.67 57.44
N VAL A 137 12.99 18.00 57.46
CA VAL A 137 11.92 18.76 58.14
C VAL A 137 10.84 19.11 57.11
N TYR A 138 9.61 18.69 57.39
CA TYR A 138 8.48 18.80 56.48
C TYR A 138 7.38 19.69 57.07
N GLN A 139 6.49 20.20 56.22
CA GLN A 139 5.24 20.77 56.73
C GLN A 139 4.43 19.69 57.42
N VAL A 140 3.58 20.07 58.39
CA VAL A 140 2.84 19.12 59.23
C VAL A 140 2.05 18.09 58.43
N TYR A 141 1.42 18.45 57.30
CA TYR A 141 0.75 17.47 56.43
C TYR A 141 1.73 16.44 55.85
N THR A 142 2.83 16.90 55.26
CA THR A 142 3.86 16.05 54.68
C THR A 142 4.58 15.20 55.75
N LEU A 143 4.80 15.75 56.96
CA LEU A 143 5.26 14.98 58.12
C LEU A 143 4.27 13.86 58.43
N ALA A 144 2.97 14.16 58.49
CA ALA A 144 1.93 13.18 58.76
C ALA A 144 1.95 12.03 57.72
N LEU A 145 2.17 12.35 56.44
CA LEU A 145 2.36 11.35 55.38
C LEU A 145 3.65 10.54 55.54
N ALA A 146 4.76 11.17 55.91
CA ALA A 146 6.02 10.49 56.18
C ALA A 146 5.90 9.51 57.37
N GLN A 147 5.20 9.91 58.44
CA GLN A 147 4.93 9.05 59.59
C GLN A 147 4.00 7.89 59.23
N TRP A 148 2.96 8.15 58.41
CA TRP A 148 2.10 7.09 57.88
C TRP A 148 2.91 6.08 57.05
N HIS A 149 3.79 6.57 56.16
CA HIS A 149 4.65 5.73 55.34
C HIS A 149 5.53 4.80 56.22
N LEU A 150 6.20 5.37 57.22
CA LEU A 150 7.15 4.66 58.07
C LEU A 150 6.48 3.64 59.01
N HIS A 151 5.44 4.07 59.73
CA HIS A 151 4.90 3.30 60.86
C HIS A 151 3.67 2.47 60.52
N LEU A 152 2.88 2.82 59.50
CA LEU A 152 1.66 2.10 59.15
C LEU A 152 1.77 1.39 57.80
N PHE A 153 2.18 2.11 56.75
CA PHE A 153 2.25 1.58 55.40
C PHE A 153 3.34 0.53 55.25
N THR A 154 4.59 0.82 55.66
CA THR A 154 5.73 -0.10 55.48
C THR A 154 5.47 -1.49 56.07
N PRO A 155 4.94 -1.65 57.30
CA PRO A 155 4.59 -2.98 57.84
C PRO A 155 3.47 -3.70 57.10
N LEU A 156 2.48 -2.97 56.57
CA LEU A 156 1.29 -3.55 55.91
C LEU A 156 1.46 -3.73 54.40
N GLN A 157 2.42 -3.04 53.77
CA GLN A 157 2.59 -2.92 52.33
C GLN A 157 2.63 -4.27 51.59
N PRO A 158 3.34 -5.32 52.06
CA PRO A 158 3.36 -6.61 51.37
C PRO A 158 1.97 -7.25 51.29
N SER A 159 1.22 -7.24 52.40
CA SER A 159 -0.14 -7.78 52.49
C SER A 159 -1.14 -6.95 51.69
N LEU A 160 -1.03 -5.62 51.73
CA LEU A 160 -1.86 -4.69 50.94
C LEU A 160 -1.67 -4.91 49.44
N THR A 161 -0.41 -5.00 49.00
CA THR A 161 -0.09 -5.19 47.59
C THR A 161 -0.57 -6.55 47.10
N SER A 162 -0.37 -7.62 47.87
CA SER A 162 -0.89 -8.95 47.53
C SER A 162 -2.42 -8.98 47.43
N ALA A 163 -3.12 -8.35 48.36
CA ALA A 163 -4.58 -8.23 48.33
C ALA A 163 -5.09 -7.42 47.13
N LEU A 164 -4.44 -6.29 46.80
CA LEU A 164 -4.75 -5.49 45.61
C LEU A 164 -4.59 -6.30 44.33
N LEU A 165 -3.47 -7.01 44.18
CA LEU A 165 -3.20 -7.83 42.99
C LEU A 165 -4.23 -8.96 42.84
N ARG A 166 -4.62 -9.62 43.94
CA ARG A 166 -5.70 -10.63 43.92
C ARG A 166 -7.02 -10.03 43.46
N LEU A 167 -7.39 -8.86 43.97
CA LEU A 167 -8.64 -8.19 43.61
C LEU A 167 -8.65 -7.77 42.13
N ILE A 168 -7.53 -7.27 41.61
CA ILE A 168 -7.37 -6.99 40.17
C ILE A 168 -7.45 -8.28 39.34
N GLN A 169 -6.85 -9.38 39.82
CA GLN A 169 -6.96 -10.68 39.16
C GLN A 169 -8.42 -11.17 39.12
N THR A 170 -9.16 -11.07 40.22
CA THR A 170 -10.59 -11.40 40.26
C THR A 170 -11.38 -10.58 39.23
N GLN A 171 -11.03 -9.32 39.01
CA GLN A 171 -11.64 -8.52 37.95
C GLN A 171 -11.27 -9.01 36.53
N ARG A 172 -10.04 -9.48 36.30
CA ARG A 172 -9.63 -10.08 35.01
C ARG A 172 -10.39 -11.38 34.73
N ASP A 173 -10.73 -12.12 35.77
CA ASP A 173 -11.52 -13.35 35.70
C ASP A 173 -13.03 -13.08 35.55
N GLY A 174 -13.45 -11.81 35.43
CA GLY A 174 -14.83 -11.39 35.21
C GLY A 174 -15.62 -11.07 36.48
N GLY A 175 -14.98 -11.12 37.65
CA GLY A 175 -15.59 -10.73 38.92
C GLY A 175 -15.84 -9.23 39.04
N THR A 176 -16.84 -8.87 39.83
CA THR A 176 -17.12 -7.46 40.16
C THR A 176 -16.28 -7.03 41.36
N ILE A 177 -15.66 -5.85 41.27
CA ILE A 177 -14.81 -5.29 42.33
C ILE A 177 -15.18 -3.85 42.63
N ASP A 178 -14.91 -3.42 43.86
CA ASP A 178 -15.02 -2.01 44.25
C ASP A 178 -13.84 -1.21 43.68
N GLN A 179 -14.06 -0.62 42.50
CA GLN A 179 -13.04 0.18 41.80
C GLN A 179 -12.66 1.45 42.59
N THR A 180 -13.57 1.96 43.42
CA THR A 180 -13.31 3.16 44.23
C THR A 180 -12.35 2.84 45.36
N LEU A 181 -12.47 1.65 45.96
CA LEU A 181 -11.55 1.16 46.97
C LEU A 181 -10.14 1.01 46.40
N VAL A 182 -10.01 0.36 45.23
CA VAL A 182 -8.71 0.18 44.55
C VAL A 182 -8.06 1.52 44.25
N LYS A 183 -8.83 2.46 43.68
CA LYS A 183 -8.35 3.81 43.38
C LYS A 183 -7.83 4.53 44.62
N LYS A 184 -8.60 4.54 45.71
CA LYS A 184 -8.19 5.20 46.97
C LYS A 184 -6.85 4.68 47.49
N ILE A 185 -6.66 3.36 47.45
CA ILE A 185 -5.42 2.76 47.95
C ILE A 185 -4.26 3.08 47.02
N ILE A 186 -4.45 3.00 45.69
CA ILE A 186 -3.42 3.39 44.73
C ILE A 186 -3.05 4.87 44.87
N ASP A 187 -4.03 5.75 45.03
CA ASP A 187 -3.81 7.18 45.30
C ASP A 187 -3.03 7.38 46.61
N SER A 188 -3.19 6.50 47.60
CA SER A 188 -2.34 6.49 48.80
C SER A 188 -0.89 6.14 48.46
N TYR A 189 -0.63 5.10 47.66
CA TYR A 189 0.73 4.71 47.26
C TYR A 189 1.43 5.85 46.50
N VAL A 190 0.68 6.60 45.68
CA VAL A 190 1.17 7.80 44.98
C VAL A 190 1.47 8.92 45.97
N SER A 191 0.55 9.20 46.90
CA SER A 191 0.68 10.29 47.87
C SER A 191 1.82 10.09 48.88
N LEU A 192 2.25 8.84 49.10
CA LEU A 192 3.33 8.51 50.04
C LEU A 192 4.73 8.69 49.46
N GLY A 193 4.86 8.94 48.15
CA GLY A 193 6.15 9.29 47.57
C GLY A 193 6.54 10.73 47.89
N LEU A 194 7.67 10.92 48.57
CA LEU A 194 8.19 12.23 48.97
C LEU A 194 9.56 12.47 48.33
N ASP A 195 9.74 13.63 47.68
CA ASP A 195 11.05 14.09 47.17
C ASP A 195 11.76 14.93 48.25
N ALA A 196 12.94 14.49 48.67
CA ALA A 196 13.73 15.15 49.73
C ALA A 196 14.25 16.55 49.33
N GLY A 197 14.29 16.87 48.03
CA GLY A 197 14.64 18.19 47.51
C GLY A 197 13.43 19.12 47.43
N ASP A 198 12.28 18.60 46.98
CA ASP A 198 11.04 19.35 46.87
C ASP A 198 9.80 18.55 47.34
N PRO A 199 9.32 18.78 48.57
CA PRO A 199 8.16 18.08 49.13
C PRO A 199 6.85 18.31 48.39
N ASN A 200 6.77 19.32 47.52
CA ASN A 200 5.59 19.60 46.71
C ASN A 200 5.63 18.92 45.34
N LYS A 201 6.76 18.32 44.97
CA LYS A 201 6.93 17.61 43.71
C LYS A 201 6.44 16.17 43.86
N GLU A 202 5.58 15.77 42.94
CA GLU A 202 5.10 14.39 42.85
C GLU A 202 6.28 13.43 42.66
N CYS A 203 6.48 12.55 43.65
CA CYS A 203 7.44 11.45 43.60
C CYS A 203 6.67 10.14 43.52
N LEU A 204 6.99 9.29 42.55
CA LEU A 204 6.25 8.04 42.33
C LEU A 204 7.02 6.81 42.79
N ASP A 205 8.17 6.97 43.45
CA ASP A 205 9.07 5.85 43.75
C ASP A 205 8.39 4.77 44.59
N VAL A 206 7.60 5.16 45.60
CA VAL A 206 6.80 4.23 46.42
C VAL A 206 5.78 3.48 45.56
N TYR A 207 5.02 4.20 44.72
CA TYR A 207 4.07 3.57 43.80
C TYR A 207 4.77 2.62 42.82
N LYS A 208 5.88 3.05 42.21
CA LYS A 208 6.62 2.28 41.21
C LYS A 208 7.22 0.99 41.79
N GLU A 209 7.92 1.11 42.91
CA GLU A 209 8.63 0.01 43.54
C GLU A 209 7.67 -0.95 44.24
N LYS A 210 6.71 -0.41 45.00
CA LYS A 210 5.87 -1.22 45.89
C LYS A 210 4.58 -1.72 45.25
N PHE A 211 4.15 -1.15 44.13
CA PHE A 211 2.94 -1.59 43.43
C PHE A 211 3.13 -1.81 41.93
N GLU A 212 3.62 -0.82 41.17
CA GLU A 212 3.68 -0.90 39.70
C GLU A 212 4.53 -2.09 39.22
N SER A 213 5.74 -2.26 39.76
CA SER A 213 6.62 -3.37 39.37
C SER A 213 6.00 -4.76 39.67
N PRO A 214 5.51 -5.04 40.91
CA PRO A 214 4.73 -6.25 41.18
C PRO A 214 3.49 -6.43 40.31
N PHE A 215 2.77 -5.35 40.02
CA PHE A 215 1.57 -5.35 39.18
C PHE A 215 1.89 -5.73 37.74
N LEU A 216 2.94 -5.15 37.16
CA LEU A 216 3.39 -5.46 35.80
C LEU A 216 3.84 -6.93 35.71
N ALA A 217 4.61 -7.42 36.69
CA ALA A 217 5.06 -8.81 36.74
C ALA A 217 3.88 -9.80 36.86
N ALA A 218 2.91 -9.50 37.74
CA ALA A 218 1.70 -10.32 37.87
C ALA A 218 0.85 -10.30 36.60
N THR A 219 0.80 -9.15 35.90
CA THR A 219 0.08 -9.00 34.63
C THR A 219 0.72 -9.81 33.51
N GLU A 220 2.05 -9.75 33.39
CA GLU A 220 2.82 -10.54 32.44
C GLU A 220 2.65 -12.04 32.69
N SER A 221 2.73 -12.48 33.95
CA SER A 221 2.49 -13.88 34.32
C SER A 221 1.05 -14.34 34.02
N TYR A 222 0.04 -13.54 34.36
CA TYR A 222 -1.36 -13.85 34.11
C TYR A 222 -1.64 -14.01 32.61
N TYR A 223 -1.28 -13.03 31.80
CA TYR A 223 -1.55 -13.07 30.37
C TYR A 223 -0.71 -14.10 29.62
N SER A 224 0.48 -14.45 30.13
CA SER A 224 1.32 -15.50 29.54
C SER A 224 0.67 -16.87 29.73
N ALA A 225 0.15 -17.12 30.95
CA ALA A 225 -0.61 -18.33 31.25
C ALA A 225 -1.92 -18.39 30.45
N GLU A 226 -2.68 -17.29 30.43
CA GLU A 226 -3.97 -17.22 29.72
C GLU A 226 -3.80 -17.42 28.20
N ALA A 227 -2.83 -16.75 27.59
CA ALA A 227 -2.58 -16.86 26.16
C ALA A 227 -2.12 -18.27 25.76
N THR A 228 -1.21 -18.86 26.55
CA THR A 228 -0.72 -20.22 26.33
C THR A 228 -1.85 -21.25 26.48
N ALA A 229 -2.70 -21.11 27.50
CA ALA A 229 -3.84 -22.01 27.72
C ALA A 229 -4.85 -21.93 26.56
N PHE A 230 -5.18 -20.72 26.10
CA PHE A 230 -6.12 -20.52 25.01
C PHE A 230 -5.58 -21.09 23.68
N LEU A 231 -4.30 -20.83 23.37
CA LEU A 231 -3.69 -21.26 22.12
C LEU A 231 -3.39 -22.77 22.05
N ASN A 232 -3.30 -23.46 23.20
CA ASN A 232 -3.07 -24.90 23.28
C ASN A 232 -4.36 -25.74 23.41
N GLY A 233 -5.54 -25.12 23.29
CA GLY A 233 -6.83 -25.83 23.24
C GLY A 233 -7.49 -26.09 24.60
N GLY A 234 -7.17 -25.30 25.63
CA GLY A 234 -7.85 -25.41 26.92
C GLY A 234 -9.25 -24.80 26.90
N GLU A 235 -10.29 -25.63 26.79
CA GLU A 235 -11.55 -25.39 27.49
C GLU A 235 -11.22 -25.19 28.97
N GLY A 236 -11.14 -23.93 29.42
CA GLY A 236 -10.53 -23.63 30.72
C GLY A 236 -10.71 -22.21 31.20
N ALA A 237 -11.90 -21.64 31.04
CA ALA A 237 -12.46 -20.67 31.98
C ALA A 237 -13.98 -20.80 31.97
N PRO A 238 -14.66 -20.85 33.14
CA PRO A 238 -16.07 -21.15 33.23
C PRO A 238 -16.87 -19.99 32.64
N ALA A 239 -17.50 -20.20 31.49
CA ALA A 239 -18.52 -19.31 30.98
C ALA A 239 -19.72 -19.37 31.92
N ALA A 240 -19.97 -18.27 32.63
CA ALA A 240 -21.27 -17.98 33.18
C ALA A 240 -22.29 -17.94 32.03
N THR A 241 -23.20 -18.92 32.04
CA THR A 241 -24.59 -18.93 31.55
C THR A 241 -25.03 -17.84 30.56
N GLY A 242 -25.50 -18.26 29.38
CA GLY A 242 -26.28 -17.40 28.48
C GLY A 242 -26.49 -17.97 27.07
N GLU A 243 -27.42 -18.93 26.98
CA GLU A 243 -28.17 -19.46 25.83
C GLU A 243 -27.91 -18.95 24.39
N GLY A 244 -27.77 -19.92 23.46
CA GLY A 244 -28.54 -19.92 22.21
C GLY A 244 -27.84 -19.59 20.90
N ALA A 245 -26.99 -20.50 20.38
CA ALA A 245 -26.80 -20.63 18.93
C ALA A 245 -26.27 -22.04 18.57
N VAL A 246 -27.08 -22.79 17.81
CA VAL A 246 -26.71 -24.07 17.21
C VAL A 246 -25.74 -23.81 16.04
N PRO A 247 -24.55 -24.43 15.97
CA PRO A 247 -23.72 -24.34 14.77
C PRO A 247 -24.19 -25.38 13.72
N PRO A 248 -24.14 -25.06 12.41
CA PRO A 248 -24.48 -26.01 11.37
C PRO A 248 -23.36 -27.05 11.25
N ALA A 249 -23.77 -28.32 11.15
CA ALA A 249 -22.88 -29.44 10.92
C ALA A 249 -22.35 -29.41 9.47
N GLY A 250 -21.03 -29.49 9.30
CA GLY A 250 -20.40 -29.82 8.02
C GLY A 250 -19.00 -29.26 7.85
N GLY A 251 -17.97 -30.05 8.15
CA GLY A 251 -16.61 -29.76 7.69
C GLY A 251 -15.47 -30.28 8.58
N GLY A 252 -14.99 -31.48 8.27
CA GLY A 252 -13.60 -31.95 8.41
C GLY A 252 -12.73 -31.44 9.56
N SER A 253 -12.52 -32.32 10.54
CA SER A 253 -11.35 -32.36 11.42
C SER A 253 -10.04 -32.12 10.64
N THR A 254 -9.36 -31.02 10.94
CA THR A 254 -7.91 -30.89 10.76
C THR A 254 -7.32 -30.39 12.09
N GLY A 255 -6.36 -31.14 12.60
CA GLY A 255 -5.87 -31.01 13.97
C GLY A 255 -5.07 -29.74 14.25
N GLY A 256 -5.14 -29.30 15.51
CA GLY A 256 -3.96 -28.77 16.21
C GLY A 256 -3.60 -27.29 16.06
N THR A 257 -4.51 -26.42 15.61
CA THR A 257 -4.34 -24.97 15.77
C THR A 257 -5.50 -24.43 16.59
N GLY A 258 -5.22 -23.89 17.79
CA GLY A 258 -6.25 -23.16 18.55
C GLY A 258 -6.86 -22.07 17.67
N ASN A 259 -8.16 -21.78 17.85
CA ASN A 259 -8.92 -20.85 17.01
C ASN A 259 -8.30 -19.44 17.04
N ILE A 260 -7.36 -19.15 16.12
CA ILE A 260 -6.63 -17.87 16.07
C ILE A 260 -7.59 -16.68 15.91
N PRO A 261 -8.63 -16.72 15.06
CA PRO A 261 -9.67 -15.68 15.03
C PRO A 261 -10.25 -15.32 16.40
N GLU A 262 -10.59 -16.32 17.23
CA GLU A 262 -11.09 -16.09 18.58
C GLU A 262 -10.00 -15.55 19.51
N TYR A 263 -8.77 -16.05 19.39
CA TYR A 263 -7.64 -15.51 20.14
C TYR A 263 -7.42 -14.03 19.84
N LEU A 264 -7.49 -13.61 18.58
CA LEU A 264 -7.36 -12.20 18.17
C LEU A 264 -8.44 -11.33 18.83
N LYS A 265 -9.70 -11.79 18.83
CA LYS A 265 -10.80 -11.08 19.53
C LYS A 265 -10.53 -10.99 21.03
N LYS A 266 -10.06 -12.07 21.64
CA LYS A 266 -9.74 -12.10 23.07
C LYS A 266 -8.58 -11.16 23.40
N ALA A 267 -7.50 -11.18 22.63
CA ALA A 267 -6.35 -10.30 22.80
C ALA A 267 -6.73 -8.82 22.64
N GLU A 268 -7.55 -8.48 21.64
CA GLU A 268 -8.10 -7.13 21.46
C GLU A 268 -8.92 -6.68 22.68
N GLY A 269 -9.82 -7.55 23.18
CA GLY A 269 -10.60 -7.31 24.39
C GLY A 269 -9.74 -7.07 25.62
N ARG A 270 -8.75 -7.93 25.87
CA ARG A 270 -7.84 -7.81 27.02
C ARG A 270 -7.02 -6.52 26.98
N LEU A 271 -6.49 -6.15 25.82
CA LEU A 271 -5.76 -4.88 25.65
C LEU A 271 -6.63 -3.66 25.96
N LYS A 272 -7.91 -3.69 25.54
CA LYS A 272 -8.87 -2.63 25.84
C LYS A 272 -9.20 -2.58 27.33
N GLU A 273 -9.46 -3.72 27.96
CA GLU A 273 -9.74 -3.79 29.39
C GLU A 273 -8.58 -3.23 30.23
N GLU A 274 -7.33 -3.58 29.92
CA GLU A 274 -6.16 -3.05 30.63
C GLU A 274 -6.01 -1.54 30.43
N ASP A 275 -6.31 -1.02 29.24
CA ASP A 275 -6.33 0.42 28.98
C ASP A 275 -7.39 1.15 29.84
N GLU A 276 -8.59 0.56 29.94
CA GLU A 276 -9.67 1.06 30.80
C GLU A 276 -9.32 0.98 32.29
N ARG A 277 -8.61 -0.06 32.74
CA ARG A 277 -8.13 -0.19 34.13
C ARG A 277 -7.21 0.98 34.50
N VAL A 278 -6.35 1.40 33.56
CA VAL A 278 -5.50 2.57 33.78
C VAL A 278 -6.32 3.84 33.99
N VAL A 279 -7.37 4.05 33.20
CA VAL A 279 -8.23 5.25 33.35
C VAL A 279 -9.01 5.21 34.67
N ARG A 280 -9.46 4.03 35.10
CA ARG A 280 -10.32 3.89 36.27
C ARG A 280 -9.56 4.12 37.58
N TYR A 281 -8.41 3.46 37.78
CA TYR A 281 -7.76 3.43 39.09
C TYR A 281 -6.23 3.35 39.11
N LEU A 282 -5.51 3.24 37.98
CA LEU A 282 -4.03 3.28 37.99
C LEU A 282 -3.50 4.68 37.70
N HIS A 283 -2.22 4.90 38.01
CA HIS A 283 -1.56 6.16 37.64
C HIS A 283 -1.30 6.23 36.12
N ALA A 284 -1.51 7.41 35.50
CA ALA A 284 -1.41 7.58 34.04
C ALA A 284 -0.05 7.18 33.43
N LYS A 285 1.05 7.34 34.19
CA LYS A 285 2.40 6.95 33.75
C LYS A 285 2.59 5.43 33.59
N THR A 286 1.73 4.61 34.21
CA THR A 286 1.75 3.15 34.09
C THR A 286 1.27 2.67 32.72
N ARG A 287 0.45 3.47 32.01
CA ARG A 287 -0.12 3.13 30.70
C ARG A 287 0.92 2.58 29.73
N LYS A 288 2.04 3.29 29.58
CA LYS A 288 3.05 2.98 28.55
C LYS A 288 3.71 1.62 28.81
N GLU A 289 4.13 1.37 30.04
CA GLU A 289 4.82 0.12 30.39
C GLU A 289 3.83 -1.06 30.42
N LEU A 290 2.62 -0.87 30.95
CA LEU A 290 1.58 -1.90 30.97
C LEU A 290 1.21 -2.36 29.55
N VAL A 291 0.92 -1.42 28.65
CA VAL A 291 0.58 -1.74 27.26
C VAL A 291 1.74 -2.46 26.58
N SER A 292 2.99 -2.00 26.77
CA SER A 292 4.19 -2.65 26.23
C SER A 292 4.34 -4.10 26.71
N ARG A 293 4.08 -4.38 27.99
CA ARG A 293 4.11 -5.73 28.57
C ARG A 293 3.00 -6.61 28.01
N CYS A 294 1.77 -6.10 27.95
CA CYS A 294 0.64 -6.82 27.36
C CYS A 294 0.88 -7.14 25.89
N GLU A 295 1.41 -6.19 25.10
CA GLU A 295 1.78 -6.43 23.69
C GLU A 295 2.92 -7.45 23.56
N GLY A 296 3.89 -7.44 24.47
CA GLY A 296 4.95 -8.44 24.52
C GLY A 296 4.41 -9.86 24.69
N VAL A 297 3.49 -10.05 25.63
CA VAL A 297 3.00 -11.37 26.02
C VAL A 297 1.86 -11.84 25.12
N LEU A 298 0.85 -11.01 24.86
CA LEU A 298 -0.32 -11.39 24.07
C LEU A 298 -0.02 -11.43 22.56
N LEU A 299 0.87 -10.57 22.08
CA LEU A 299 1.12 -10.42 20.65
C LEU A 299 2.50 -10.94 20.24
N ARG A 300 3.59 -10.39 20.79
CA ARG A 300 4.95 -10.70 20.32
C ARG A 300 5.32 -12.17 20.54
N ALA A 301 5.01 -12.74 21.70
CA ALA A 301 5.30 -14.15 22.00
C ALA A 301 4.56 -15.15 21.09
N HIS A 302 3.41 -14.75 20.54
CA HIS A 302 2.53 -15.62 19.75
C HIS A 302 2.42 -15.20 18.28
N ALA A 303 3.15 -14.17 17.85
CA ALA A 303 3.16 -13.69 16.47
C ALA A 303 3.44 -14.79 15.43
N PRO A 304 4.36 -15.76 15.64
CA PRO A 304 4.57 -16.86 14.69
C PRO A 304 3.31 -17.68 14.39
N ARG A 305 2.48 -17.97 15.41
CA ARG A 305 1.21 -18.69 15.21
C ARG A 305 0.19 -17.86 14.43
N MET A 306 0.16 -16.54 14.67
CA MET A 306 -0.69 -15.61 13.91
C MET A 306 -0.26 -15.56 12.43
N TRP A 307 1.04 -15.51 12.16
CA TRP A 307 1.57 -15.53 10.79
C TRP A 307 1.24 -16.84 10.07
N GLU A 308 1.23 -17.99 10.74
CA GLU A 308 0.81 -19.26 10.16
C GLU A 308 -0.68 -19.26 9.77
N ALA A 309 -1.55 -18.78 10.67
CA ALA A 309 -2.99 -18.70 10.39
C ALA A 309 -3.36 -17.66 9.32
N PHE A 310 -2.50 -16.67 9.05
CA PHE A 310 -2.76 -15.62 8.07
C PHE A 310 -3.09 -16.16 6.67
N GLN A 311 -2.46 -17.26 6.25
CA GLN A 311 -2.69 -17.85 4.92
C GLN A 311 -4.15 -18.31 4.77
N ALA A 312 -4.67 -19.04 5.75
CA ALA A 312 -6.06 -19.50 5.73
C ALA A 312 -7.05 -18.30 5.73
N LEU A 313 -6.75 -17.23 6.47
CA LEU A 313 -7.61 -16.04 6.49
C LEU A 313 -7.67 -15.33 5.13
N LEU A 314 -6.57 -15.34 4.37
CA LEU A 314 -6.56 -14.84 2.99
C LEU A 314 -7.38 -15.75 2.06
N ASP A 315 -7.20 -17.07 2.17
CA ASP A 315 -7.86 -18.04 1.30
C ASP A 315 -9.40 -18.05 1.46
N PHE A 316 -9.89 -17.80 2.69
CA PHE A 316 -11.32 -17.72 3.00
C PHE A 316 -11.91 -16.29 2.98
N ASP A 317 -11.13 -15.29 2.54
CA ASP A 317 -11.57 -13.88 2.50
C ASP A 317 -12.13 -13.37 3.84
N ALA A 318 -11.50 -13.77 4.96
CA ALA A 318 -11.96 -13.47 6.31
C ALA A 318 -11.59 -12.02 6.74
N ASP A 319 -12.19 -11.02 6.08
CA ASP A 319 -11.84 -9.60 6.22
C ASP A 319 -11.81 -9.08 7.66
N ALA A 320 -12.80 -9.44 8.48
CA ALA A 320 -12.88 -8.98 9.86
C ALA A 320 -11.72 -9.50 10.71
N ASP A 321 -11.29 -10.74 10.46
CA ASP A 321 -10.17 -11.35 11.16
C ASP A 321 -8.83 -10.82 10.63
N LEU A 322 -8.72 -10.57 9.32
CA LEU A 322 -7.57 -9.89 8.71
C LEU A 322 -7.39 -8.47 9.27
N GLN A 323 -8.47 -7.71 9.42
CA GLN A 323 -8.46 -6.37 10.03
C GLN A 323 -7.96 -6.41 11.47
N ARG A 324 -8.46 -7.36 12.28
CA ARG A 324 -8.01 -7.52 13.68
C ARG A 324 -6.55 -7.94 13.75
N MET A 325 -6.14 -8.92 12.93
CA MET A 325 -4.75 -9.36 12.86
C MET A 325 -3.82 -8.22 12.50
N TYR A 326 -4.18 -7.42 11.48
CA TYR A 326 -3.44 -6.22 11.10
C TYR A 326 -3.38 -5.19 12.22
N ALA A 327 -4.52 -4.84 12.84
CA ALA A 327 -4.58 -3.84 13.90
C ALA A 327 -3.76 -4.23 15.15
N LEU A 328 -3.70 -5.52 15.47
CA LEU A 328 -2.91 -6.04 16.58
C LEU A 328 -1.42 -6.09 16.23
N LEU A 329 -1.04 -6.69 15.10
CA LEU A 329 0.37 -6.83 14.72
C LEU A 329 1.01 -5.50 14.29
N ALA A 330 0.23 -4.50 13.87
CA ALA A 330 0.72 -3.15 13.60
C ALA A 330 1.25 -2.42 14.85
N ARG A 331 0.87 -2.88 16.05
CA ARG A 331 1.40 -2.35 17.33
C ARG A 331 2.84 -2.79 17.59
N ILE A 332 3.30 -3.85 16.92
CA ILE A 332 4.65 -4.39 17.06
C ILE A 332 5.49 -4.01 15.84
N GLN A 333 6.69 -3.47 16.07
CA GLN A 333 7.60 -3.03 15.02
C GLN A 333 7.93 -4.13 13.98
N GLU A 334 8.02 -5.39 14.40
CA GLU A 334 8.35 -6.56 13.56
C GLU A 334 7.11 -7.36 13.12
N GLY A 335 5.89 -6.93 13.49
CA GLY A 335 4.68 -7.73 13.30
C GLY A 335 4.18 -7.82 11.85
N LEU A 336 4.38 -6.76 11.05
CA LEU A 336 3.78 -6.62 9.72
C LEU A 336 4.63 -7.20 8.58
N GLU A 337 5.97 -7.22 8.72
CA GLU A 337 6.86 -7.64 7.63
C GLU A 337 6.61 -9.09 7.18
N PRO A 338 6.42 -10.09 8.08
CA PRO A 338 6.05 -11.44 7.67
C PRO A 338 4.67 -11.52 6.98
N LEU A 339 3.70 -10.71 7.42
CA LEU A 339 2.38 -10.66 6.77
C LEU A 339 2.48 -10.12 5.34
N ARG A 340 3.25 -9.05 5.13
CA ARG A 340 3.47 -8.48 3.78
C ARG A 340 4.10 -9.51 2.85
N ARG A 341 5.08 -10.30 3.31
CA ARG A 341 5.71 -11.37 2.53
C ARG A 341 4.74 -12.50 2.19
N LYS A 342 3.92 -12.95 3.16
CA LYS A 342 2.90 -13.98 2.90
C LYS A 342 1.81 -13.46 1.95
N PHE A 343 1.39 -12.20 2.09
CA PHE A 343 0.45 -11.57 1.17
C PHE A 343 1.03 -11.45 -0.25
N GLU A 344 2.29 -11.01 -0.40
CA GLU A 344 3.00 -10.98 -1.69
C GLU A 344 2.99 -12.38 -2.36
N ALA A 345 3.32 -13.43 -1.60
CA ALA A 345 3.33 -14.80 -2.08
C ALA A 345 1.93 -15.30 -2.48
N HIS A 346 0.90 -14.99 -1.68
CA HIS A 346 -0.50 -15.33 -1.99
C HIS A 346 -0.98 -14.66 -3.27
N VAL A 347 -0.77 -13.34 -3.41
CA VAL A 347 -1.16 -12.59 -4.61
C VAL A 347 -0.43 -13.13 -5.85
N LYS A 348 0.86 -13.42 -5.72
CA LYS A 348 1.64 -14.03 -6.79
C LYS A 348 1.07 -15.39 -7.21
N ALA A 349 0.80 -16.27 -6.25
CA ALA A 349 0.23 -17.60 -6.53
C ALA A 349 -1.17 -17.48 -7.18
N ALA A 350 -2.02 -16.59 -6.69
CA ALA A 350 -3.34 -16.33 -7.27
C ALA A 350 -3.24 -15.80 -8.70
N GLY A 351 -2.31 -14.89 -8.98
CA GLY A 351 -2.06 -14.36 -10.33
C GLY A 351 -1.57 -15.43 -11.31
N LEU A 352 -0.65 -16.28 -10.88
CA LEU A 352 -0.16 -17.40 -11.69
C LEU A 352 -1.28 -18.42 -11.97
N ALA A 353 -2.04 -18.81 -10.95
CA ALA A 353 -3.16 -19.75 -11.08
C ALA A 353 -4.28 -19.19 -11.99
N ALA A 354 -4.57 -17.90 -11.92
CA ALA A 354 -5.55 -17.26 -12.79
C ALA A 354 -5.12 -17.32 -14.27
N VAL A 355 -3.83 -17.08 -14.56
CA VAL A 355 -3.31 -17.23 -15.92
C VAL A 355 -3.26 -18.69 -16.35
N GLU A 356 -2.89 -19.61 -15.47
CA GLU A 356 -2.94 -21.06 -15.74
C GLU A 356 -4.35 -21.54 -16.02
N GLY A 357 -5.40 -21.00 -15.39
CA GLY A 357 -6.78 -21.34 -15.73
C GLY A 357 -7.15 -20.94 -17.17
N VAL A 358 -6.65 -19.78 -17.63
CA VAL A 358 -6.89 -19.28 -18.99
C VAL A 358 -5.97 -19.94 -20.03
N ALA A 359 -4.75 -20.30 -19.63
CA ALA A 359 -3.73 -20.90 -20.48
C ALA A 359 -3.76 -22.44 -20.48
N GLY A 360 -4.26 -23.10 -19.44
CA GLY A 360 -4.40 -24.56 -19.33
C GLY A 360 -5.54 -25.10 -20.18
N GLY A 361 -6.58 -24.29 -20.44
CA GLY A 361 -7.51 -24.52 -21.54
C GLY A 361 -6.81 -24.52 -22.92
N ALA A 362 -5.55 -24.06 -23.00
CA ALA A 362 -4.75 -24.11 -24.21
C ALA A 362 -4.05 -25.46 -24.46
N GLU A 363 -4.01 -26.42 -23.51
CA GLU A 363 -3.61 -27.81 -23.85
C GLU A 363 -4.71 -28.51 -24.67
N GLU A 364 -5.99 -28.28 -24.37
CA GLU A 364 -7.10 -28.64 -25.26
C GLU A 364 -7.12 -27.81 -26.56
N ALA A 365 -6.51 -26.62 -26.55
CA ALA A 365 -6.35 -25.79 -27.75
C ALA A 365 -5.09 -26.10 -28.56
N ALA A 366 -4.08 -26.77 -28.00
CA ALA A 366 -2.86 -27.19 -28.69
C ALA A 366 -3.19 -28.29 -29.73
N THR A 367 -4.21 -29.10 -29.47
CA THR A 367 -4.81 -30.03 -30.44
C THR A 367 -5.65 -29.34 -31.52
N LYS A 368 -5.96 -28.04 -31.39
CA LYS A 368 -6.75 -27.22 -32.33
C LYS A 368 -6.12 -25.89 -32.75
N GLY A 369 -4.81 -25.68 -32.54
CA GLY A 369 -4.11 -24.46 -32.93
C GLY A 369 -4.69 -23.14 -32.38
N GLY A 370 -5.23 -23.14 -31.15
CA GLY A 370 -5.88 -21.97 -30.57
C GLY A 370 -4.90 -20.94 -30.01
N GLU A 371 -4.97 -19.69 -30.51
CA GLU A 371 -4.35 -18.53 -29.86
C GLU A 371 -5.08 -18.21 -28.54
N LEU A 372 -4.33 -17.84 -27.49
CA LEU A 372 -4.88 -17.27 -26.25
C LEU A 372 -5.74 -16.04 -26.55
N ASP A 373 -6.97 -16.00 -26.03
CA ASP A 373 -7.85 -14.83 -26.15
C ASP A 373 -7.28 -13.66 -25.32
N PRO A 374 -6.88 -12.53 -25.94
CA PRO A 374 -6.31 -11.41 -25.21
C PRO A 374 -7.29 -10.77 -24.22
N LYS A 375 -8.61 -10.87 -24.44
CA LYS A 375 -9.60 -10.36 -23.49
C LYS A 375 -9.65 -11.20 -22.22
N ALA A 376 -9.86 -12.51 -22.34
CA ALA A 376 -9.87 -13.41 -21.19
C ALA A 376 -8.58 -13.32 -20.36
N TYR A 377 -7.42 -13.18 -21.02
CA TYR A 377 -6.13 -13.00 -20.35
C TYR A 377 -6.06 -11.70 -19.52
N VAL A 378 -6.42 -10.57 -20.12
CA VAL A 378 -6.40 -9.26 -19.43
C VAL A 378 -7.41 -9.21 -18.29
N ASP A 379 -8.62 -9.73 -18.51
CA ASP A 379 -9.67 -9.77 -17.48
C ASP A 379 -9.25 -10.63 -16.27
N ALA A 380 -8.56 -11.76 -16.49
CA ALA A 380 -8.05 -12.60 -15.41
C ALA A 380 -6.99 -11.90 -14.55
N LEU A 381 -6.04 -11.20 -15.18
CA LEU A 381 -5.01 -10.42 -14.46
C LEU A 381 -5.63 -9.26 -13.67
N LEU A 382 -6.61 -8.56 -14.27
CA LEU A 382 -7.31 -7.45 -13.63
C LEU A 382 -8.13 -7.91 -12.43
N ALA A 383 -8.84 -9.03 -12.55
CA ALA A 383 -9.66 -9.57 -11.45
C ALA A 383 -8.80 -9.86 -10.21
N VAL A 384 -7.60 -10.44 -10.39
CA VAL A 384 -6.66 -10.69 -9.29
C VAL A 384 -6.18 -9.37 -8.68
N HIS A 385 -5.81 -8.39 -9.50
CA HIS A 385 -5.39 -7.08 -9.01
C HIS A 385 -6.51 -6.37 -8.23
N GLU A 386 -7.73 -6.29 -8.79
CA GLU A 386 -8.87 -5.60 -8.18
C GLU A 386 -9.29 -6.25 -6.85
N LYS A 387 -9.36 -7.59 -6.80
CA LYS A 387 -9.65 -8.33 -5.56
C LYS A 387 -8.64 -7.98 -4.47
N ASN A 388 -7.35 -8.09 -4.77
CA ASN A 388 -6.31 -7.88 -3.77
C ASN A 388 -6.12 -6.40 -3.40
N ALA A 389 -6.33 -5.46 -4.35
CA ALA A 389 -6.34 -4.03 -4.06
C ALA A 389 -7.49 -3.66 -3.10
N ALA A 390 -8.68 -4.27 -3.28
CA ALA A 390 -9.79 -4.10 -2.36
C ALA A 390 -9.46 -4.66 -0.97
N THR A 391 -8.80 -5.82 -0.88
CA THR A 391 -8.33 -6.38 0.39
C THR A 391 -7.33 -5.44 1.09
N VAL A 392 -6.38 -4.86 0.36
CA VAL A 392 -5.43 -3.89 0.93
C VAL A 392 -6.15 -2.65 1.46
N ALA A 393 -7.12 -2.12 0.70
CA ALA A 393 -7.88 -0.94 1.10
C ALA A 393 -8.77 -1.21 2.33
N ARG A 394 -9.54 -2.30 2.33
CA ARG A 394 -10.48 -2.62 3.41
C ARG A 394 -9.81 -3.22 4.63
N SER A 395 -8.92 -4.19 4.45
CA SER A 395 -8.44 -5.06 5.52
C SER A 395 -7.13 -4.56 6.13
N PHE A 396 -6.31 -3.86 5.35
CA PHE A 396 -5.02 -3.31 5.78
C PHE A 396 -5.00 -1.77 5.80
N LYS A 397 -6.17 -1.12 5.73
CA LYS A 397 -6.34 0.36 5.77
C LYS A 397 -5.47 1.12 4.76
N GLY A 398 -5.16 0.51 3.62
CA GLY A 398 -4.30 1.12 2.60
C GLY A 398 -2.83 1.28 3.01
N GLU A 399 -2.33 0.43 3.91
CA GLU A 399 -0.93 0.48 4.37
C GLU A 399 0.07 0.35 3.21
N ALA A 400 1.06 1.24 3.18
CA ALA A 400 1.98 1.39 2.07
C ALA A 400 2.81 0.13 1.79
N GLY A 401 3.21 -0.62 2.82
CA GLY A 401 3.94 -1.87 2.65
C GLY A 401 3.13 -3.01 2.04
N PHE A 402 1.84 -3.15 2.37
CA PHE A 402 0.95 -4.08 1.67
C PHE A 402 0.66 -3.65 0.23
N ALA A 403 0.52 -2.35 -0.03
CA ALA A 403 0.40 -1.82 -1.39
C ALA A 403 1.68 -2.09 -2.21
N ALA A 404 2.86 -1.95 -1.61
CA ALA A 404 4.13 -2.28 -2.25
C ALA A 404 4.27 -3.80 -2.51
N ALA A 405 3.80 -4.64 -1.59
CA ALA A 405 3.74 -6.09 -1.76
C ALA A 405 2.82 -6.50 -2.92
N LEU A 406 1.63 -5.88 -3.02
CA LEU A 406 0.73 -6.05 -4.18
C LEU A 406 1.41 -5.63 -5.49
N ASP A 407 2.00 -4.44 -5.52
CA ASP A 407 2.70 -3.91 -6.70
C ASP A 407 3.84 -4.84 -7.14
N LYS A 408 4.59 -5.41 -6.19
CA LYS A 408 5.68 -6.34 -6.46
C LYS A 408 5.18 -7.68 -6.99
N ALA A 409 4.14 -8.25 -6.38
CA ALA A 409 3.51 -9.47 -6.86
C ALA A 409 2.94 -9.30 -8.28
N CYS A 410 2.24 -8.19 -8.54
CA CYS A 410 1.71 -7.84 -9.87
C CYS A 410 2.82 -7.74 -10.93
N ARG A 411 3.94 -7.08 -10.64
CA ARG A 411 5.09 -7.06 -11.56
C ARG A 411 5.59 -8.47 -11.87
N GLU A 412 5.58 -9.37 -10.90
CA GLU A 412 6.08 -10.72 -11.14
C GLU A 412 5.14 -11.56 -12.00
N PHE A 413 3.86 -11.70 -11.62
CA PHE A 413 2.93 -12.57 -12.37
C PHE A 413 2.49 -11.98 -13.72
N VAL A 414 2.55 -10.66 -13.92
CA VAL A 414 2.25 -10.04 -15.22
C VAL A 414 3.36 -10.33 -16.23
N ASN A 415 4.63 -10.33 -15.81
CA ASN A 415 5.77 -10.53 -16.73
C ASN A 415 6.26 -11.98 -16.80
N ARG A 416 5.93 -12.82 -15.80
CA ARG A 416 6.34 -14.23 -15.72
C ARG A 416 5.14 -15.08 -15.32
N ASN A 417 4.58 -15.79 -16.29
CA ASN A 417 3.43 -16.68 -16.13
C ASN A 417 3.39 -17.77 -17.21
N ALA A 418 2.42 -18.69 -17.10
CA ALA A 418 2.24 -19.79 -18.05
C ALA A 418 2.06 -19.32 -19.51
N ALA A 419 1.41 -18.19 -19.75
CA ALA A 419 1.19 -17.64 -21.10
C ALA A 419 2.48 -17.05 -21.71
N THR A 420 3.36 -16.47 -20.90
CA THR A 420 4.65 -15.92 -21.35
C THR A 420 5.68 -16.99 -21.67
N GLY A 421 5.60 -18.17 -21.04
CA GLY A 421 6.63 -19.20 -21.14
C GLY A 421 8.02 -18.63 -20.81
N THR A 422 8.94 -18.68 -21.78
CA THR A 422 10.30 -18.13 -21.65
C THR A 422 10.44 -16.67 -22.11
N SER A 423 9.38 -16.08 -22.69
CA SER A 423 9.44 -14.74 -23.29
C SER A 423 8.53 -13.74 -22.58
N ALA A 424 9.15 -12.72 -21.96
CA ALA A 424 8.44 -11.60 -21.34
C ALA A 424 7.67 -10.72 -22.34
N ALA A 425 7.87 -10.91 -23.65
CA ALA A 425 7.23 -10.12 -24.71
C ALA A 425 5.74 -10.46 -24.93
N LYS A 426 5.25 -11.61 -24.42
CA LYS A 426 3.88 -12.06 -24.68
C LYS A 426 2.82 -11.22 -23.95
N SER A 427 3.06 -10.84 -22.70
CA SER A 427 2.13 -10.00 -21.94
C SER A 427 1.93 -8.62 -22.57
N PRO A 428 2.99 -7.87 -22.94
CA PRO A 428 2.87 -6.64 -23.72
C PRO A 428 2.12 -6.82 -25.05
N GLU A 429 2.37 -7.91 -25.78
CA GLU A 429 1.68 -8.24 -27.04
C GLU A 429 0.17 -8.42 -26.82
N LEU A 430 -0.22 -9.25 -25.85
CA LEU A 430 -1.63 -9.53 -25.55
C LEU A 430 -2.35 -8.28 -25.04
N LEU A 431 -1.70 -7.47 -24.21
CA LEU A 431 -2.27 -6.21 -23.74
C LEU A 431 -2.47 -5.22 -24.89
N ALA A 432 -1.52 -5.12 -25.84
CA ALA A 432 -1.65 -4.29 -27.02
C ALA A 432 -2.77 -4.78 -27.96
N LYS A 433 -2.89 -6.11 -28.14
CA LYS A 433 -4.00 -6.73 -28.89
C LYS A 433 -5.35 -6.45 -28.23
N HIS A 434 -5.44 -6.52 -26.90
CA HIS A 434 -6.66 -6.18 -26.17
C HIS A 434 -7.03 -4.71 -26.35
N ALA A 435 -6.08 -3.78 -26.20
CA ALA A 435 -6.31 -2.35 -26.46
C ALA A 435 -6.78 -2.09 -27.91
N ASP A 436 -6.20 -2.80 -28.90
CA ASP A 436 -6.65 -2.74 -30.29
C ASP A 436 -8.09 -3.23 -30.47
N MET A 437 -8.51 -4.29 -29.78
CA MET A 437 -9.89 -4.76 -29.81
C MET A 437 -10.88 -3.75 -29.23
N LEU A 438 -10.51 -3.08 -28.13
CA LEU A 438 -11.34 -2.04 -27.50
C LEU A 438 -11.56 -0.84 -28.44
N LEU A 439 -10.52 -0.43 -29.17
CA LEU A 439 -10.49 0.78 -30.00
C LEU A 439 -10.98 0.56 -31.45
N ARG A 440 -11.50 -0.63 -31.80
CA ARG A 440 -12.08 -0.89 -33.14
C ARG A 440 -13.58 -0.63 -33.18
N LYS A 441 -14.10 -0.12 -34.31
CA LYS A 441 -15.55 0.06 -34.58
C LYS A 441 -16.40 -1.20 -34.42
N SER A 442 -15.79 -2.39 -34.53
CA SER A 442 -16.47 -3.67 -34.33
C SER A 442 -16.81 -3.95 -32.85
N ASN A 443 -16.18 -3.22 -31.94
CA ASN A 443 -16.46 -3.33 -30.52
C ASN A 443 -17.86 -2.77 -30.23
N LYS A 444 -18.73 -3.61 -29.65
CA LYS A 444 -20.13 -3.27 -29.34
C LYS A 444 -20.31 -2.76 -27.91
N MET A 445 -19.23 -2.38 -27.22
CA MET A 445 -19.32 -1.84 -25.85
C MET A 445 -20.24 -0.62 -25.82
N ALA A 446 -21.14 -0.59 -24.83
CA ALA A 446 -22.23 0.37 -24.75
C ALA A 446 -21.75 1.66 -24.05
N GLY A 447 -21.52 2.72 -24.81
CA GLY A 447 -21.26 4.08 -24.32
C GLY A 447 -19.78 4.44 -24.12
N GLU A 448 -19.45 5.72 -24.36
CA GLU A 448 -18.08 6.27 -24.25
C GLU A 448 -17.49 6.13 -22.84
N GLY A 449 -18.31 6.20 -21.80
CA GLY A 449 -17.88 6.05 -20.41
C GLY A 449 -17.36 4.65 -20.05
N ASP A 450 -17.95 3.60 -20.64
CA ASP A 450 -17.50 2.21 -20.42
C ASP A 450 -16.16 1.94 -21.12
N LEU A 451 -15.98 2.51 -22.33
CA LEU A 451 -14.73 2.43 -23.06
C LEU A 451 -13.58 3.10 -22.31
N GLU A 452 -13.78 4.31 -21.80
CA GLU A 452 -12.77 5.03 -21.01
C GLU A 452 -12.40 4.27 -19.72
N GLY A 453 -13.37 3.66 -19.04
CA GLY A 453 -13.14 2.76 -17.91
C GLY A 453 -12.29 1.53 -18.28
N ALA A 454 -12.55 0.92 -19.44
CA ALA A 454 -11.75 -0.19 -19.97
C ALA A 454 -10.30 0.23 -20.30
N LEU A 455 -10.10 1.41 -20.91
CA LEU A 455 -8.76 1.94 -21.20
C LEU A 455 -7.98 2.24 -19.91
N ASN A 456 -8.63 2.77 -18.87
CA ASN A 456 -8.00 2.96 -17.56
C ASN A 456 -7.54 1.63 -16.94
N ARG A 457 -8.34 0.57 -17.07
CA ARG A 457 -7.95 -0.78 -16.62
C ARG A 457 -6.74 -1.33 -17.38
N VAL A 458 -6.67 -1.14 -18.69
CA VAL A 458 -5.46 -1.48 -19.48
C VAL A 458 -4.22 -0.76 -18.94
N MET A 459 -4.36 0.51 -18.56
CA MET A 459 -3.25 1.29 -18.01
C MET A 459 -2.80 0.83 -16.63
N ILE A 460 -3.68 0.23 -15.81
CA ILE A 460 -3.30 -0.41 -14.53
C ILE A 460 -2.30 -1.54 -14.80
N LEU A 461 -2.58 -2.45 -15.74
CA LEU A 461 -1.65 -3.52 -16.09
C LEU A 461 -0.39 -3.01 -16.78
N PHE A 462 -0.53 -1.98 -17.62
CA PHE A 462 0.61 -1.35 -18.31
C PHE A 462 1.68 -0.85 -17.34
N LYS A 463 1.28 -0.33 -16.16
CA LYS A 463 2.21 0.09 -15.09
C LYS A 463 3.18 -1.03 -14.70
N TYR A 464 2.72 -2.28 -14.72
CA TYR A 464 3.46 -3.45 -14.26
C TYR A 464 4.31 -4.11 -15.34
N LEU A 465 4.21 -3.69 -16.61
CA LEU A 465 5.04 -4.24 -17.69
C LEU A 465 6.52 -3.84 -17.52
N GLU A 466 7.41 -4.83 -17.62
CA GLU A 466 8.86 -4.61 -17.71
C GLU A 466 9.24 -4.10 -19.12
N ASP A 467 8.70 -4.73 -20.16
CA ASP A 467 9.02 -4.45 -21.58
C ASP A 467 7.94 -3.58 -22.26
N LYS A 468 7.91 -2.29 -21.90
CA LYS A 468 6.92 -1.33 -22.43
C LYS A 468 7.18 -0.95 -23.88
N ASP A 469 8.41 -1.09 -24.37
CA ASP A 469 8.76 -0.89 -25.77
C ASP A 469 8.11 -1.94 -26.70
N VAL A 470 7.98 -3.19 -26.24
CA VAL A 470 7.23 -4.24 -26.96
C VAL A 470 5.77 -3.82 -27.11
N PHE A 471 5.13 -3.38 -26.02
CA PHE A 471 3.77 -2.83 -26.09
C PHE A 471 3.69 -1.66 -27.07
N GLN A 472 4.65 -0.73 -27.02
CA GLN A 472 4.70 0.44 -27.89
C GLN A 472 4.69 0.05 -29.37
N THR A 473 5.57 -0.88 -29.77
CA THR A 473 5.74 -1.26 -31.17
C THR A 473 4.51 -2.03 -31.67
N PHE A 474 3.97 -2.95 -30.87
CA PHE A 474 2.69 -3.61 -31.21
C PHE A 474 1.55 -2.60 -31.32
N TYR A 475 1.41 -1.70 -30.34
CA TYR A 475 0.37 -0.68 -30.34
C TYR A 475 0.50 0.26 -31.55
N THR A 476 1.72 0.69 -31.90
CA THR A 476 2.00 1.54 -33.07
C THR A 476 1.62 0.84 -34.37
N THR A 477 1.98 -0.44 -34.52
CA THR A 477 1.63 -1.25 -35.70
C THR A 477 0.11 -1.49 -35.80
N LYS A 478 -0.58 -1.66 -34.67
CA LYS A 478 -2.05 -1.79 -34.69
C LYS A 478 -2.74 -0.45 -34.97
N LEU A 479 -2.29 0.64 -34.35
CA LEU A 479 -2.80 1.99 -34.61
C LEU A 479 -2.64 2.37 -36.08
N SER A 480 -1.48 2.09 -36.70
CA SER A 480 -1.26 2.41 -38.11
C SER A 480 -2.29 1.75 -39.01
N LYS A 481 -2.57 0.46 -38.78
CA LYS A 481 -3.62 -0.29 -39.49
C LYS A 481 -5.02 0.28 -39.21
N ARG A 482 -5.33 0.68 -37.97
CA ARG A 482 -6.63 1.26 -37.62
C ARG A 482 -6.86 2.59 -38.34
N LEU A 483 -5.85 3.46 -38.37
CA LEU A 483 -5.90 4.76 -39.05
C LEU A 483 -6.00 4.60 -40.57
N ILE A 484 -5.13 3.79 -41.20
CA ILE A 484 -5.15 3.55 -42.65
C ILE A 484 -6.49 2.94 -43.10
N HIS A 485 -7.05 2.03 -42.30
CA HIS A 485 -8.28 1.35 -42.66
C HIS A 485 -9.56 2.07 -42.23
N GLY A 486 -9.46 3.15 -41.44
CA GLY A 486 -10.61 3.91 -40.93
C GLY A 486 -11.51 3.10 -39.99
N VAL A 487 -10.93 2.18 -39.22
CA VAL A 487 -11.65 1.24 -38.34
C VAL A 487 -11.58 1.59 -36.85
N SER A 488 -11.05 2.76 -36.48
CA SER A 488 -11.03 3.27 -35.11
C SER A 488 -12.44 3.61 -34.60
N ALA A 489 -12.76 3.25 -33.37
CA ALA A 489 -14.07 3.46 -32.75
C ALA A 489 -14.43 4.95 -32.63
N SER A 490 -13.51 5.76 -32.12
CA SER A 490 -13.60 7.22 -31.99
C SER A 490 -12.19 7.81 -32.00
N ASP A 491 -12.04 8.99 -32.60
CA ASP A 491 -10.76 9.71 -32.65
C ASP A 491 -10.40 10.27 -31.26
N GLU A 492 -11.40 10.66 -30.48
CA GLU A 492 -11.27 11.12 -29.09
C GLU A 492 -10.75 10.01 -28.17
N ALA A 493 -11.26 8.78 -28.32
CA ALA A 493 -10.80 7.63 -27.54
C ALA A 493 -9.33 7.27 -27.86
N GLU A 494 -8.92 7.36 -29.12
CA GLU A 494 -7.52 7.15 -29.51
C GLU A 494 -6.61 8.26 -28.94
N ALA A 495 -7.06 9.52 -29.00
CA ALA A 495 -6.35 10.64 -28.41
C ALA A 495 -6.22 10.52 -26.87
N SER A 496 -7.28 10.07 -26.19
CA SER A 496 -7.29 9.78 -24.75
C SER A 496 -6.24 8.71 -24.41
N MET A 497 -6.21 7.60 -25.14
CA MET A 497 -5.23 6.53 -24.91
C MET A 497 -3.78 7.03 -25.11
N ILE A 498 -3.53 7.85 -26.14
CA ILE A 498 -2.21 8.44 -26.36
C ILE A 498 -1.82 9.38 -25.22
N SER A 499 -2.77 10.18 -24.69
CA SER A 499 -2.51 11.04 -23.53
C SER A 499 -2.09 10.22 -22.30
N LYS A 500 -2.79 9.12 -22.01
CA LYS A 500 -2.44 8.22 -20.89
C LYS A 500 -1.06 7.59 -21.05
N LEU A 501 -0.70 7.16 -22.26
CA LEU A 501 0.63 6.64 -22.56
C LEU A 501 1.71 7.72 -22.40
N LYS A 502 1.39 8.97 -22.75
CA LYS A 502 2.30 10.12 -22.59
C LYS A 502 2.51 10.46 -21.13
N GLU A 503 1.47 10.41 -20.30
CA GLU A 503 1.57 10.61 -18.85
C GLU A 503 2.42 9.52 -18.19
N ALA A 504 2.27 8.27 -18.61
CA ALA A 504 3.00 7.14 -18.02
C ALA A 504 4.47 7.02 -18.47
N CYS A 505 4.80 7.35 -19.73
CA CYS A 505 6.11 7.09 -20.33
C CYS A 505 6.81 8.34 -20.92
N GLY A 506 6.15 9.49 -20.92
CA GLY A 506 6.69 10.74 -21.44
C GLY A 506 6.51 10.95 -22.96
N PHE A 507 6.89 12.14 -23.41
CA PHE A 507 6.64 12.61 -24.79
C PHE A 507 7.38 11.79 -25.87
N GLU A 508 8.65 11.41 -25.64
CA GLU A 508 9.42 10.65 -26.62
C GLU A 508 8.78 9.29 -26.96
N TYR A 509 8.08 8.69 -26.00
CA TYR A 509 7.38 7.42 -26.19
C TYR A 509 6.17 7.57 -27.13
N THR A 510 5.43 8.68 -27.03
CA THR A 510 4.20 8.90 -27.82
C THR A 510 4.39 9.73 -29.09
N ASN A 511 5.59 10.27 -29.33
CA ASN A 511 5.86 11.20 -30.44
C ASN A 511 5.46 10.62 -31.81
N LYS A 512 5.81 9.35 -32.09
CA LYS A 512 5.42 8.67 -33.34
C LYS A 512 3.89 8.60 -33.48
N LEU A 513 3.18 8.19 -32.41
CA LEU A 513 1.72 8.06 -32.40
C LEU A 513 1.03 9.41 -32.66
N GLN A 514 1.48 10.47 -32.00
CA GLN A 514 0.91 11.81 -32.18
C GLN A 514 1.14 12.34 -33.59
N ARG A 515 2.32 12.07 -34.17
CA ARG A 515 2.61 12.45 -35.55
C ARG A 515 1.75 11.71 -36.57
N MET A 516 1.39 10.46 -36.31
CA MET A 516 0.48 9.70 -37.19
C MET A 516 -0.91 10.38 -37.33
N PHE A 517 -1.44 10.97 -36.25
CA PHE A 517 -2.69 11.75 -36.31
C PHE A 517 -2.55 13.04 -37.12
N THR A 518 -1.46 13.77 -36.92
CA THR A 518 -1.15 14.96 -37.72
C THR A 518 -1.04 14.60 -39.20
N ASP A 519 -0.33 13.53 -39.54
CA ASP A 519 -0.15 13.09 -40.93
C ASP A 519 -1.50 12.68 -41.58
N MET A 520 -2.43 12.12 -40.80
CA MET A 520 -3.75 11.76 -41.32
C MET A 520 -4.60 13.00 -41.65
N SER A 521 -4.55 14.03 -40.80
CA SER A 521 -5.20 15.32 -41.06
C SER A 521 -4.61 16.02 -42.28
N LEU A 522 -3.28 16.11 -42.35
CA LEU A 522 -2.57 16.71 -43.49
C LEU A 522 -2.82 15.95 -44.81
N SER A 523 -2.98 14.63 -44.75
CA SER A 523 -3.31 13.81 -45.91
C SER A 523 -4.70 14.11 -46.46
N LYS A 524 -5.67 14.35 -45.57
CA LYS A 524 -7.02 14.75 -45.95
C LYS A 524 -7.01 16.12 -46.64
N ASP A 525 -6.35 17.10 -46.04
CA ASP A 525 -6.22 18.45 -46.61
C ASP A 525 -5.52 18.42 -47.98
N LEU A 526 -4.50 17.55 -48.13
CA LEU A 526 -3.79 17.35 -49.39
C LEU A 526 -4.68 16.72 -50.46
N THR A 527 -5.49 15.73 -50.09
CA THR A 527 -6.48 15.09 -50.98
C THR A 527 -7.51 16.10 -51.46
N ASP A 528 -8.04 16.92 -50.56
CA ASP A 528 -9.06 17.92 -50.88
C ASP A 528 -8.48 19.03 -51.77
N SER A 529 -7.27 19.51 -51.45
CA SER A 529 -6.53 20.45 -52.31
C SER A 529 -6.27 19.89 -53.72
N PHE A 530 -5.99 18.59 -53.83
CA PHE A 530 -5.77 17.94 -55.12
C PHE A 530 -7.05 17.87 -55.94
N LYS A 531 -8.17 17.49 -55.32
CA LYS A 531 -9.48 17.45 -55.98
C LYS A 531 -9.91 18.82 -56.49
N GLU A 532 -9.72 19.86 -55.68
CA GLU A 532 -10.03 21.24 -56.07
C GLU A 532 -9.18 21.68 -57.27
N ARG A 533 -7.88 21.38 -57.26
CA ARG A 533 -6.97 21.68 -58.39
C ARG A 533 -7.37 20.98 -59.68
N MET A 534 -7.82 19.72 -59.60
CA MET A 534 -8.26 18.96 -60.77
C MET A 534 -9.59 19.50 -61.32
N ALA A 535 -10.52 19.89 -60.45
CA ALA A 535 -11.77 20.53 -60.86
C ALA A 535 -11.54 21.87 -61.58
N GLN A 536 -10.59 22.69 -61.12
CA GLN A 536 -10.24 23.97 -61.74
C GLN A 536 -9.61 23.83 -63.13
N ASN A 537 -8.87 22.75 -63.38
CA ASN A 537 -8.21 22.52 -64.65
C ASN A 537 -9.12 21.90 -65.72
N HIS A 538 -10.41 21.64 -65.42
CA HIS A 538 -11.33 20.85 -66.24
C HIS A 538 -10.81 19.44 -66.59
N ASP A 539 -9.89 18.91 -65.77
CA ASP A 539 -9.45 17.53 -65.85
C ASP A 539 -10.51 16.66 -65.17
N ASP A 540 -11.50 16.19 -65.94
CA ASP A 540 -12.53 15.30 -65.39
C ASP A 540 -11.83 14.02 -64.87
N MET A 541 -12.10 13.68 -63.61
CA MET A 541 -11.52 12.50 -62.97
C MET A 541 -12.51 11.35 -63.13
N ASP A 542 -12.23 10.45 -64.07
CA ASP A 542 -13.02 9.22 -64.28
C ASP A 542 -13.05 8.31 -63.02
N ILE A 543 -12.12 8.53 -62.09
CA ILE A 543 -11.95 7.72 -60.87
C ILE A 543 -11.98 8.62 -59.63
N ALA A 544 -12.83 8.26 -58.67
CA ALA A 544 -12.83 8.88 -57.35
C ALA A 544 -11.53 8.53 -56.58
N PHE A 545 -10.63 9.50 -56.46
CA PHE A 545 -9.30 9.31 -55.88
C PHE A 545 -9.17 9.94 -54.49
N SER A 546 -8.51 9.22 -53.58
CA SER A 546 -8.13 9.68 -52.24
C SER A 546 -6.76 9.12 -51.90
N ILE A 547 -5.91 9.91 -51.25
CA ILE A 547 -4.52 9.54 -50.97
C ILE A 547 -4.13 9.82 -49.52
N MET A 548 -3.28 8.97 -48.96
CA MET A 548 -2.67 9.15 -47.65
C MET A 548 -1.16 9.30 -47.84
N VAL A 549 -0.63 10.48 -47.53
CA VAL A 549 0.81 10.76 -47.61
C VAL A 549 1.38 10.77 -46.19
N LEU A 550 2.14 9.72 -45.88
CA LEU A 550 2.58 9.38 -44.52
C LEU A 550 4.10 9.52 -44.38
N GLY A 551 4.58 10.04 -43.26
CA GLY A 551 6.02 10.20 -43.02
C GLY A 551 6.72 8.86 -42.75
N THR A 552 7.70 8.49 -43.59
CA THR A 552 8.41 7.19 -43.51
C THR A 552 9.01 6.89 -42.12
N ASN A 553 9.44 7.91 -41.38
CA ASN A 553 10.10 7.73 -40.07
C ASN A 553 9.12 7.54 -38.89
N PHE A 554 7.83 7.81 -39.09
CA PHE A 554 6.82 7.78 -38.03
C PHE A 554 5.89 6.58 -38.11
N TRP A 555 5.77 5.98 -39.30
CA TRP A 555 4.86 4.88 -39.58
C TRP A 555 5.63 3.56 -39.75
N PRO A 556 5.17 2.45 -39.12
CA PRO A 556 5.81 1.14 -39.26
C PRO A 556 5.36 0.48 -40.57
N LEU A 557 5.62 1.13 -41.71
CA LEU A 557 5.21 0.67 -43.03
C LEU A 557 6.47 0.38 -43.87
N ALA A 558 6.66 -0.89 -44.23
CA ALA A 558 7.71 -1.31 -45.12
C ALA A 558 7.18 -1.45 -46.56
N PRO A 559 7.94 -1.02 -47.58
CA PRO A 559 7.63 -1.34 -48.97
C PRO A 559 7.71 -2.86 -49.19
N PRO A 560 6.76 -3.46 -49.93
CA PRO A 560 6.86 -4.86 -50.32
C PRO A 560 8.14 -5.13 -51.13
N THR A 561 8.71 -6.33 -50.95
CA THR A 561 9.94 -6.76 -51.65
C THR A 561 9.69 -7.33 -53.04
N HIS A 562 8.42 -7.49 -53.43
CA HIS A 562 8.01 -8.02 -54.73
C HIS A 562 7.56 -6.90 -55.67
N ASP A 563 7.75 -7.11 -56.97
CA ASP A 563 7.30 -6.18 -57.98
C ASP A 563 5.76 -6.18 -58.11
N PHE A 564 5.22 -5.06 -58.56
CA PHE A 564 3.79 -4.92 -58.83
C PHE A 564 3.59 -4.02 -60.03
N LEU A 565 2.91 -4.53 -61.06
CA LEU A 565 2.50 -3.73 -62.20
C LEU A 565 1.18 -3.02 -61.88
N LEU A 566 1.22 -1.69 -61.88
CA LEU A 566 0.02 -0.88 -61.71
C LEU A 566 -0.89 -1.06 -62.93
N PRO A 567 -2.20 -1.36 -62.74
CA PRO A 567 -3.13 -1.47 -63.84
C PRO A 567 -3.16 -0.21 -64.71
N PRO A 568 -3.24 -0.33 -66.05
CA PRO A 568 -3.26 0.82 -66.96
C PRO A 568 -4.35 1.84 -66.64
N GLU A 569 -5.48 1.38 -66.11
CA GLU A 569 -6.63 2.21 -65.73
C GLU A 569 -6.29 3.18 -64.58
N LEU A 570 -5.33 2.83 -63.71
CA LEU A 570 -4.93 3.64 -62.56
C LEU A 570 -3.73 4.56 -62.85
N LEU A 571 -2.98 4.28 -63.92
CA LEU A 571 -1.73 4.98 -64.26
C LEU A 571 -1.91 6.50 -64.48
N PRO A 572 -2.94 6.99 -65.21
CA PRO A 572 -3.12 8.43 -65.40
C PRO A 572 -3.33 9.20 -64.08
N THR A 573 -4.10 8.62 -63.16
CA THR A 573 -4.35 9.22 -61.84
C THR A 573 -3.07 9.27 -61.00
N PHE A 574 -2.29 8.19 -61.03
CA PHE A 574 -1.00 8.10 -60.37
C PHE A 574 -0.01 9.17 -60.86
N GLU A 575 0.13 9.35 -62.17
CA GLU A 575 1.04 10.33 -62.76
C GLU A 575 0.61 11.76 -62.46
N ARG A 576 -0.70 12.06 -62.57
CA ARG A 576 -1.27 13.37 -62.22
C ARG A 576 -0.98 13.75 -60.77
N PHE A 577 -1.23 12.83 -59.83
CA PHE A 577 -0.94 13.10 -58.42
C PHE A 577 0.55 13.26 -58.15
N THR A 578 1.40 12.40 -58.74
CA THR A 578 2.85 12.47 -58.55
C THR A 578 3.39 13.83 -59.02
N ARG A 579 2.95 14.31 -60.17
CA ARG A 579 3.31 15.64 -60.69
C ARG A 579 2.84 16.76 -59.78
N TYR A 580 1.57 16.73 -59.36
CA TYR A 580 1.01 17.72 -58.42
C TYR A 580 1.81 17.78 -57.11
N TYR A 581 2.15 16.62 -56.53
CA TYR A 581 2.89 16.56 -55.28
C TYR A 581 4.31 17.10 -55.42
N GLN A 582 5.01 16.78 -56.51
CA GLN A 582 6.36 17.29 -56.78
C GLN A 582 6.37 18.81 -56.96
N THR A 583 5.35 19.39 -57.61
CA THR A 583 5.21 20.84 -57.74
C THR A 583 4.98 21.51 -56.39
N LYS A 584 4.14 20.93 -55.53
CA LYS A 584 3.81 21.51 -54.21
C LYS A 584 4.93 21.33 -53.18
N HIS A 585 5.69 20.24 -53.27
CA HIS A 585 6.72 19.87 -52.30
C HIS A 585 8.05 19.55 -52.99
N SER A 586 8.87 20.58 -53.20
CA SER A 586 10.24 20.42 -53.68
C SER A 586 11.11 19.69 -52.65
N GLY A 587 11.94 18.76 -53.10
CA GLY A 587 12.87 18.00 -52.25
C GLY A 587 12.26 16.78 -51.54
N ARG A 588 11.00 16.41 -51.81
CA ARG A 588 10.39 15.17 -51.27
C ARG A 588 10.21 14.12 -52.36
N LYS A 589 10.40 12.84 -52.00
CA LYS A 589 10.16 11.69 -52.87
C LYS A 589 8.99 10.86 -52.32
N LEU A 590 8.08 10.44 -53.20
CA LEU A 590 7.00 9.52 -52.86
C LEU A 590 7.44 8.08 -53.08
N THR A 591 7.09 7.22 -52.14
CA THR A 591 7.16 5.75 -52.26
C THR A 591 5.75 5.21 -52.11
N TRP A 592 5.24 4.54 -53.13
CA TRP A 592 3.85 4.08 -53.17
C TRP A 592 3.71 2.69 -52.54
N LEU A 593 2.77 2.56 -51.61
CA LEU A 593 2.50 1.31 -50.89
C LEU A 593 1.16 0.71 -51.34
N HIS A 594 1.18 0.00 -52.46
CA HIS A 594 -0.03 -0.55 -53.08
C HIS A 594 -0.69 -1.64 -52.22
N ASN A 595 0.06 -2.37 -51.40
CA ASN A 595 -0.46 -3.38 -50.47
C ASN A 595 -1.51 -2.84 -49.48
N TYR A 596 -1.44 -1.55 -49.13
CA TYR A 596 -2.42 -0.90 -48.23
C TYR A 596 -3.58 -0.22 -48.97
N SER A 597 -3.54 -0.18 -50.30
CA SER A 597 -4.54 0.50 -51.12
C SER A 597 -5.84 -0.31 -51.20
N LYS A 598 -6.97 0.42 -51.20
CA LYS A 598 -8.32 -0.13 -51.33
C LYS A 598 -8.96 0.41 -52.61
N ASN A 599 -9.68 -0.46 -53.31
CA ASN A 599 -10.36 -0.10 -54.55
C ASN A 599 -11.84 -0.51 -54.47
N GLU A 600 -12.68 0.20 -55.22
CA GLU A 600 -14.08 -0.16 -55.43
C GLU A 600 -14.29 -0.40 -56.92
N LEU A 601 -14.56 -1.66 -57.28
CA LEU A 601 -14.81 -2.05 -58.65
C LEU A 601 -16.30 -2.29 -58.86
N ARG A 602 -16.88 -1.69 -59.91
CA ARG A 602 -18.27 -1.92 -60.28
C ARG A 602 -18.34 -3.01 -61.34
N THR A 603 -19.15 -4.05 -61.10
CA THR A 603 -19.35 -5.11 -62.10
C THR A 603 -20.29 -4.61 -63.21
N ASN A 604 -19.91 -4.87 -64.46
CA ASN A 604 -20.71 -4.56 -65.65
C ASN A 604 -21.20 -5.82 -66.38
N TYR A 605 -20.62 -6.99 -66.09
CA TYR A 605 -20.92 -8.26 -66.77
C TYR A 605 -22.07 -9.06 -66.13
N THR A 606 -22.55 -8.64 -64.95
CA THR A 606 -23.63 -9.30 -64.21
C THR A 606 -24.96 -8.56 -64.39
N ASN A 607 -26.09 -9.27 -64.36
CA ASN A 607 -27.42 -8.66 -64.46
C ASN A 607 -27.68 -7.58 -63.39
N GLN A 608 -27.13 -7.77 -62.18
CA GLN A 608 -27.13 -6.77 -61.11
C GLN A 608 -25.73 -6.18 -60.95
N LYS A 609 -25.62 -4.86 -60.87
CA LYS A 609 -24.35 -4.16 -60.68
C LYS A 609 -23.92 -4.25 -59.22
N TYR A 610 -22.88 -5.04 -58.95
CA TYR A 610 -22.26 -5.16 -57.63
C TYR A 610 -21.09 -4.19 -57.49
N ILE A 611 -20.79 -3.78 -56.26
CA ILE A 611 -19.60 -3.00 -55.91
C ILE A 611 -18.68 -3.91 -55.11
N LEU A 612 -17.55 -4.30 -55.70
CA LEU A 612 -16.53 -5.15 -55.09
C LEU A 612 -15.49 -4.27 -54.40
N MET A 613 -15.38 -4.37 -53.07
CA MET A 613 -14.31 -3.75 -52.30
C MET A 613 -13.09 -4.67 -52.34
N THR A 614 -12.01 -4.22 -52.97
CA THR A 614 -10.83 -5.06 -53.25
C THR A 614 -9.55 -4.43 -52.71
N SER A 615 -8.53 -5.24 -52.47
CA SER A 615 -7.15 -4.75 -52.33
C SER A 615 -6.58 -4.35 -53.70
N ALA A 616 -5.42 -3.69 -53.76
CA ALA A 616 -4.74 -3.42 -55.03
C ALA A 616 -4.41 -4.69 -55.81
N TYR A 617 -3.97 -5.75 -55.12
CA TYR A 617 -3.65 -7.03 -55.75
C TYR A 617 -4.89 -7.71 -56.35
N GLN A 618 -6.00 -7.70 -55.61
CA GLN A 618 -7.27 -8.21 -56.10
C GLN A 618 -7.78 -7.39 -57.30
N ALA A 619 -7.63 -6.06 -57.25
CA ALA A 619 -8.03 -5.20 -58.37
C ALA A 619 -7.17 -5.46 -59.62
N ALA A 620 -5.85 -5.62 -59.46
CA ALA A 620 -4.95 -5.89 -60.58
C ALA A 620 -5.28 -7.22 -61.29
N VAL A 621 -5.68 -8.24 -60.54
CA VAL A 621 -6.17 -9.52 -61.09
C VAL A 621 -7.51 -9.33 -61.80
N LEU A 622 -8.51 -8.73 -61.15
CA LEU A 622 -9.85 -8.60 -61.71
C LEU A 622 -9.90 -7.71 -62.96
N LEU A 623 -9.04 -6.69 -63.06
CA LEU A 623 -8.97 -5.82 -64.23
C LEU A 623 -8.44 -6.55 -65.49
N GLN A 624 -7.69 -7.66 -65.34
CA GLN A 624 -7.28 -8.47 -66.50
C GLN A 624 -8.47 -9.12 -67.21
N TYR A 625 -9.56 -9.37 -66.48
CA TYR A 625 -10.79 -9.96 -67.02
C TYR A 625 -11.67 -8.97 -67.80
N ASN A 626 -11.26 -7.70 -67.91
CA ASN A 626 -11.90 -6.78 -68.85
C ASN A 626 -11.57 -7.11 -70.32
N ARG A 627 -10.52 -7.91 -70.56
CA ARG A 627 -10.02 -8.25 -71.91
C ARG A 627 -10.01 -9.76 -72.19
N ASN A 628 -10.10 -10.58 -71.14
CA ASN A 628 -10.00 -12.04 -71.22
C ASN A 628 -11.06 -12.66 -70.31
N ASP A 629 -11.66 -13.78 -70.70
CA ASP A 629 -12.64 -14.48 -69.85
C ASP A 629 -12.00 -15.61 -69.03
N THR A 630 -10.84 -16.10 -69.48
CA THR A 630 -10.08 -17.23 -68.96
C THR A 630 -8.61 -16.87 -68.88
N LEU A 631 -7.97 -17.10 -67.74
CA LEU A 631 -6.55 -16.85 -67.53
C LEU A 631 -5.90 -17.94 -66.68
N SER A 632 -4.69 -18.35 -67.05
CA SER A 632 -3.84 -19.25 -66.26
C SER A 632 -3.10 -18.52 -65.13
N LEU A 633 -2.62 -19.27 -64.14
CA LEU A 633 -1.79 -18.74 -63.05
C LEU A 633 -0.54 -18.01 -63.58
N THR A 634 0.10 -18.54 -64.62
CA THR A 634 1.30 -17.98 -65.24
C THR A 634 1.01 -16.65 -65.94
N GLU A 635 -0.09 -16.57 -66.70
CA GLU A 635 -0.49 -15.33 -67.38
C GLU A 635 -0.83 -14.23 -66.37
N LEU A 636 -1.53 -14.58 -65.28
CA LEU A 636 -1.82 -13.64 -64.20
C LEU A 636 -0.56 -13.16 -63.47
N GLN A 637 0.42 -14.04 -63.27
CA GLN A 637 1.71 -13.66 -62.68
C GLN A 637 2.47 -12.70 -63.61
N GLU A 638 2.49 -12.96 -64.92
CA GLU A 638 3.18 -12.09 -65.87
C GLU A 638 2.52 -10.71 -65.98
N ALA A 639 1.19 -10.67 -66.00
CA ALA A 639 0.41 -9.45 -66.13
C ALA A 639 0.45 -8.55 -64.88
N THR A 640 0.58 -9.14 -63.68
CA THR A 640 0.54 -8.39 -62.41
C THR A 640 1.90 -8.26 -61.73
N LYS A 641 2.85 -9.15 -62.05
CA LYS A 641 4.16 -9.36 -61.39
C LYS A 641 4.10 -9.67 -59.89
N ILE A 642 2.91 -10.00 -59.37
CA ILE A 642 2.71 -10.45 -57.98
C ILE A 642 3.40 -11.82 -57.80
N SER A 643 3.98 -12.06 -56.62
CA SER A 643 4.58 -13.35 -56.31
C SER A 643 3.54 -14.49 -56.31
N VAL A 644 3.94 -15.68 -56.76
CA VAL A 644 3.03 -16.84 -56.89
C VAL A 644 2.36 -17.19 -55.57
N GLU A 645 3.06 -17.04 -54.44
CA GLU A 645 2.52 -17.30 -53.11
C GLU A 645 1.36 -16.36 -52.74
N ILE A 646 1.53 -15.05 -52.96
CA ILE A 646 0.49 -14.05 -52.70
C ILE A 646 -0.64 -14.19 -53.71
N LEU A 647 -0.31 -14.39 -54.98
CA LEU A 647 -1.27 -14.55 -56.07
C LEU A 647 -2.18 -15.76 -55.82
N GLY A 648 -1.64 -16.90 -55.42
CA GLY A 648 -2.42 -18.09 -55.07
C GLY A 648 -3.42 -17.84 -53.93
N GLN A 649 -3.04 -17.05 -52.93
CA GLN A 649 -3.94 -16.70 -51.82
C GLN A 649 -5.01 -15.68 -52.24
N VAL A 650 -4.66 -14.70 -53.08
CA VAL A 650 -5.61 -13.76 -53.69
C VAL A 650 -6.64 -14.51 -54.53
N LEU A 651 -6.20 -15.44 -55.36
CA LEU A 651 -7.07 -16.27 -56.21
C LEU A 651 -7.97 -17.17 -55.38
N ALA A 652 -7.44 -17.83 -54.34
CA ALA A 652 -8.23 -18.63 -53.42
C ALA A 652 -9.37 -17.82 -52.77
N LEU A 653 -9.13 -16.54 -52.42
CA LEU A 653 -10.16 -15.65 -51.88
C LEU A 653 -11.23 -15.30 -52.93
N LEU A 654 -10.82 -15.01 -54.17
CA LEU A 654 -11.73 -14.67 -55.27
C LEU A 654 -12.60 -15.88 -55.69
N VAL A 655 -12.01 -17.08 -55.74
CA VAL A 655 -12.72 -18.35 -56.00
C VAL A 655 -13.69 -18.67 -54.86
N LYS A 656 -13.26 -18.52 -53.61
CA LYS A 656 -14.13 -18.69 -52.44
C LYS A 656 -15.31 -17.71 -52.45
N ALA A 657 -15.08 -16.49 -52.89
CA ALA A 657 -16.14 -15.49 -53.07
C ALA A 657 -17.04 -15.78 -54.29
N LYS A 658 -16.71 -16.79 -55.10
CA LYS A 658 -17.38 -17.16 -56.35
C LYS A 658 -17.33 -16.07 -57.42
N VAL A 659 -16.34 -15.16 -57.34
CA VAL A 659 -16.10 -14.15 -58.39
C VAL A 659 -15.35 -14.79 -59.56
N LEU A 660 -14.40 -15.67 -59.24
CA LEU A 660 -13.71 -16.55 -60.18
C LEU A 660 -14.15 -18.00 -59.96
N VAL A 661 -14.03 -18.81 -61.01
CA VAL A 661 -14.22 -20.26 -61.00
C VAL A 661 -12.89 -20.91 -61.37
N ASN A 662 -12.59 -22.06 -60.75
CA ASN A 662 -11.41 -22.86 -61.04
C ASN A 662 -11.91 -24.31 -61.24
N GLU A 663 -12.24 -24.64 -62.49
CA GLU A 663 -12.70 -25.99 -62.89
C GLU A 663 -11.52 -26.88 -63.32
N GLU A 664 -10.51 -26.28 -63.95
CA GLU A 664 -9.26 -26.94 -64.35
C GLU A 664 -8.07 -26.44 -63.52
N LYS A 665 -7.07 -27.32 -63.34
CA LYS A 665 -5.89 -27.02 -62.53
C LYS A 665 -5.13 -25.81 -63.12
N ASP A 666 -4.88 -24.81 -62.28
CA ASP A 666 -4.16 -23.58 -62.61
C ASP A 666 -4.84 -22.66 -63.65
N GLN A 667 -6.13 -22.90 -63.97
CA GLN A 667 -6.96 -22.04 -64.80
C GLN A 667 -8.05 -21.35 -63.96
N TYR A 668 -8.26 -20.06 -64.24
CA TYR A 668 -9.21 -19.23 -63.51
C TYR A 668 -10.12 -18.48 -64.50
N ASP A 669 -11.42 -18.78 -64.42
CA ASP A 669 -12.44 -18.21 -65.30
C ASP A 669 -13.29 -17.17 -64.55
N LEU A 670 -13.71 -16.12 -65.25
CA LEU A 670 -14.67 -15.16 -64.70
C LEU A 670 -16.04 -15.84 -64.51
N ASN A 671 -16.68 -15.68 -63.35
CA ASN A 671 -18.00 -16.27 -63.11
C ASN A 671 -19.16 -15.39 -63.61
N PRO A 672 -19.77 -15.62 -64.79
CA PRO A 672 -20.92 -14.83 -65.25
C PRO A 672 -22.16 -14.98 -64.35
N GLY A 673 -22.25 -16.07 -63.58
CA GLY A 673 -23.36 -16.37 -62.68
C GLY A 673 -23.20 -15.81 -61.25
N PHE A 674 -22.25 -14.90 -61.01
CA PHE A 674 -22.01 -14.35 -59.67
C PHE A 674 -23.27 -13.70 -59.05
N LYS A 675 -23.62 -14.14 -57.85
CA LYS A 675 -24.75 -13.60 -57.05
C LYS A 675 -24.33 -13.42 -55.60
N SER A 676 -24.67 -12.26 -55.03
CA SER A 676 -24.46 -11.95 -53.60
C SER A 676 -25.71 -11.38 -52.97
N LYS A 677 -25.89 -11.65 -51.66
CA LYS A 677 -26.97 -11.05 -50.84
C LYS A 677 -26.77 -9.54 -50.62
N LYS A 678 -25.54 -9.02 -50.80
CA LYS A 678 -25.20 -7.61 -50.62
C LYS A 678 -24.77 -7.00 -51.95
N ILE A 679 -25.24 -5.78 -52.25
CA ILE A 679 -24.81 -5.01 -53.43
C ILE A 679 -23.33 -4.63 -53.30
N ARG A 680 -22.92 -4.20 -52.11
CA ARG A 680 -21.51 -3.92 -51.78
C ARG A 680 -20.90 -5.14 -51.11
N VAL A 681 -19.96 -5.78 -51.79
CA VAL A 681 -19.32 -7.03 -51.37
C VAL A 681 -17.90 -6.74 -50.95
N ASN A 682 -17.54 -7.07 -49.71
CA ASN A 682 -16.17 -6.90 -49.23
C ASN A 682 -15.33 -8.14 -49.55
N LEU A 683 -14.42 -8.02 -50.52
CA LEU A 683 -13.46 -9.06 -50.88
C LEU A 683 -12.09 -8.84 -50.23
N ASN A 684 -11.81 -7.63 -49.76
CA ASN A 684 -10.58 -7.26 -49.07
C ASN A 684 -10.54 -7.84 -47.65
N LEU A 685 -10.27 -9.15 -47.58
CA LEU A 685 -10.10 -9.89 -46.34
C LEU A 685 -8.59 -10.05 -46.05
N PRO A 686 -8.17 -9.92 -44.77
CA PRO A 686 -6.77 -10.05 -44.40
C PRO A 686 -6.26 -11.47 -44.68
N ILE A 687 -5.05 -11.54 -45.21
CA ILE A 687 -4.37 -12.78 -45.54
C ILE A 687 -3.80 -13.41 -44.26
N LYS A 688 -4.12 -14.68 -43.99
CA LYS A 688 -3.75 -15.36 -42.73
C LYS A 688 -2.23 -15.49 -42.50
N ALA A 689 -1.45 -15.67 -43.58
CA ALA A 689 0.01 -15.81 -43.49
C ALA A 689 0.68 -14.51 -43.03
N GLU A 690 0.17 -13.36 -43.49
CA GLU A 690 0.67 -12.02 -43.15
C GLU A 690 0.54 -11.72 -41.64
N VAL A 691 -0.54 -12.18 -41.02
CA VAL A 691 -0.80 -11.97 -39.58
C VAL A 691 0.20 -12.72 -38.69
N LYS A 692 0.66 -13.91 -39.11
CA LYS A 692 1.66 -14.68 -38.34
C LYS A 692 3.07 -14.10 -38.50
N ALA A 693 3.42 -13.63 -39.70
CA ALA A 693 4.70 -12.96 -39.95
C ALA A 693 4.81 -11.64 -39.15
N GLU A 694 3.72 -10.88 -39.05
CA GLU A 694 3.68 -9.57 -38.36
C GLU A 694 4.23 -9.63 -36.93
N THR A 695 3.83 -10.63 -36.13
CA THR A 695 4.31 -10.74 -34.73
C THR A 695 5.82 -10.94 -34.66
N GLY A 696 6.36 -11.79 -35.53
CA GLY A 696 7.81 -12.05 -35.58
C GLY A 696 8.60 -10.82 -36.03
N ASP A 697 8.08 -10.09 -37.02
CA ASP A 697 8.74 -8.89 -37.55
C ASP A 697 8.72 -7.72 -36.55
N VAL A 698 7.61 -7.55 -35.81
CA VAL A 698 7.52 -6.58 -34.72
C VAL A 698 8.56 -6.87 -33.63
N LEU A 699 8.72 -8.13 -33.23
CA LEU A 699 9.70 -8.50 -32.21
C LEU A 699 11.15 -8.28 -32.68
N LYS A 700 11.46 -8.62 -33.94
CA LYS A 700 12.78 -8.32 -34.53
C LYS A 700 13.06 -6.82 -34.53
N ALA A 701 12.08 -5.99 -34.93
CA ALA A 701 12.23 -4.54 -34.92
C ALA A 701 12.50 -4.00 -33.52
N VAL A 702 11.82 -4.53 -32.49
CA VAL A 702 12.10 -4.18 -31.09
C VAL A 702 13.54 -4.53 -30.71
N ASP A 703 14.00 -5.74 -31.01
CA ASP A 703 15.36 -6.17 -30.68
C ASP A 703 16.44 -5.34 -31.40
N GLU A 704 16.19 -4.89 -32.62
CA GLU A 704 17.09 -3.97 -33.32
C GLU A 704 17.08 -2.57 -32.70
N ASP A 705 15.91 -2.01 -32.41
CA ASP A 705 15.77 -0.70 -31.77
C ASP A 705 16.46 -0.68 -30.39
N ARG A 706 16.32 -1.75 -29.60
CA ARG A 706 16.99 -1.90 -28.29
C ARG A 706 18.51 -1.74 -28.39
N LYS A 707 19.14 -2.32 -29.43
CA LYS A 707 20.59 -2.20 -29.64
C LYS A 707 21.01 -0.73 -29.79
N TYR A 708 20.29 0.02 -30.62
CA TYR A 708 20.60 1.43 -30.85
C TYR A 708 20.31 2.31 -29.63
N VAL A 709 19.23 2.03 -28.89
CA VAL A 709 18.91 2.75 -27.65
C VAL A 709 20.00 2.55 -26.60
N ILE A 710 20.50 1.32 -26.43
CA ILE A 710 21.60 1.02 -25.50
C ILE A 710 22.87 1.76 -25.94
N GLN A 711 23.25 1.67 -27.21
CA GLN A 711 24.45 2.35 -27.74
C GLN A 711 24.37 3.87 -27.55
N ALA A 712 23.26 4.50 -27.94
CA ALA A 712 23.06 5.94 -27.79
C ALA A 712 23.09 6.39 -26.31
N THR A 713 22.55 5.57 -25.40
CA THR A 713 22.57 5.85 -23.97
C THR A 713 23.99 5.79 -23.40
N ILE A 714 24.78 4.76 -23.77
CA ILE A 714 26.19 4.66 -23.39
C ILE A 714 26.97 5.89 -23.86
N VAL A 715 26.83 6.27 -25.14
CA VAL A 715 27.51 7.46 -25.70
C VAL A 715 27.12 8.73 -24.95
N ARG A 716 25.83 8.91 -24.62
CA ARG A 716 25.34 10.08 -23.85
C ARG A 716 25.97 10.14 -22.45
N ILE A 717 26.00 9.02 -21.73
CA ILE A 717 26.59 8.92 -20.38
C ILE A 717 28.10 9.23 -20.45
N MET A 718 28.81 8.58 -21.37
CA MET A 718 30.26 8.73 -21.54
C MET A 718 30.64 10.15 -21.96
N LYS A 719 29.87 10.78 -22.86
CA LYS A 719 30.09 12.18 -23.26
C LYS A 719 29.99 13.15 -22.07
N ALA A 720 29.07 12.92 -21.14
CA ALA A 720 28.85 13.76 -19.98
C ALA A 720 29.88 13.52 -18.87
N ARG A 721 30.25 12.25 -18.62
CA ARG A 721 31.10 11.85 -17.50
C ARG A 721 32.59 11.79 -17.85
N LYS A 722 32.92 11.75 -19.15
CA LYS A 722 34.26 11.63 -19.76
C LYS A 722 35.00 10.32 -19.44
N THR A 723 35.00 9.89 -18.19
CA THR A 723 35.59 8.61 -17.78
C THR A 723 34.66 7.87 -16.82
N MET A 724 34.57 6.55 -16.94
CA MET A 724 33.72 5.74 -16.08
C MET A 724 34.20 4.28 -15.98
N LYS A 725 34.03 3.67 -14.80
CA LYS A 725 34.28 2.24 -14.60
C LYS A 725 33.16 1.39 -15.21
N ASN A 726 33.49 0.22 -15.74
CA ASN A 726 32.56 -0.70 -16.40
C ASN A 726 31.30 -1.00 -15.56
N GLN A 727 31.47 -1.37 -14.28
CA GLN A 727 30.33 -1.69 -13.41
C GLN A 727 29.42 -0.48 -13.16
N ALA A 728 30.00 0.72 -12.99
CA ALA A 728 29.23 1.96 -12.81
C ALA A 728 28.47 2.32 -14.08
N LEU A 729 29.10 2.16 -15.26
CA LEU A 729 28.47 2.39 -16.56
C LEU A 729 27.28 1.45 -16.78
N ILE A 730 27.45 0.15 -16.50
CA ILE A 730 26.35 -0.82 -16.62
C ILE A 730 25.18 -0.42 -15.71
N GLN A 731 25.43 -0.03 -14.45
CA GLN A 731 24.38 0.40 -13.53
C GLN A 731 23.67 1.68 -13.98
N GLU A 732 24.41 2.68 -14.48
CA GLU A 732 23.83 3.94 -14.95
C GLU A 732 23.02 3.74 -16.25
N VAL A 733 23.47 2.85 -17.15
CA VAL A 733 22.72 2.43 -18.35
C VAL A 733 21.42 1.72 -17.96
N ILE A 734 21.47 0.75 -17.05
CA ILE A 734 20.27 0.05 -16.55
C ILE A 734 19.29 1.06 -15.96
N SER A 735 19.77 1.98 -15.12
CA SER A 735 18.94 3.01 -14.48
C SER A 735 18.20 3.88 -15.51
N GLN A 736 18.89 4.39 -16.53
CA GLN A 736 18.27 5.25 -17.56
C GLN A 736 17.32 4.50 -18.50
N ILE A 737 17.57 3.22 -18.80
CA ILE A 737 16.77 2.44 -19.77
C ILE A 737 15.59 1.72 -19.12
N SER A 738 15.66 1.41 -17.81
CA SER A 738 14.66 0.62 -17.07
C SER A 738 13.22 1.12 -17.17
N GLN A 739 13.00 2.39 -17.52
CA GLN A 739 11.67 2.95 -17.74
C GLN A 739 11.01 2.45 -19.04
N ARG A 740 11.80 1.98 -20.02
CA ARG A 740 11.36 1.53 -21.34
C ARG A 740 11.34 0.00 -21.47
N PHE A 741 12.43 -0.65 -21.05
CA PHE A 741 12.58 -2.10 -21.02
C PHE A 741 13.65 -2.52 -20.02
N ALA A 742 13.72 -3.81 -19.69
CA ALA A 742 14.75 -4.35 -18.82
C ALA A 742 15.99 -4.79 -19.65
N PRO A 743 17.09 -3.98 -19.71
CA PRO A 743 18.24 -4.34 -20.53
C PRO A 743 19.02 -5.51 -19.91
N LYS A 744 19.40 -6.49 -20.74
CA LYS A 744 20.23 -7.62 -20.29
C LYS A 744 21.70 -7.20 -20.29
N ILE A 745 22.43 -7.58 -19.24
CA ILE A 745 23.87 -7.28 -19.12
C ILE A 745 24.69 -7.73 -20.34
N PRO A 746 24.46 -8.92 -20.94
CA PRO A 746 25.15 -9.33 -22.17
C PRO A 746 24.97 -8.34 -23.33
N ASP A 747 23.77 -7.76 -23.50
CA ASP A 747 23.48 -6.83 -24.59
C ASP A 747 24.20 -5.48 -24.37
N ILE A 748 24.31 -5.03 -23.11
CA ILE A 748 25.09 -3.84 -22.74
C ILE A 748 26.58 -4.07 -23.04
N LYS A 749 27.13 -5.23 -22.66
CA LYS A 749 28.54 -5.58 -22.94
C LYS A 749 28.83 -5.60 -24.44
N LYS A 750 27.95 -6.22 -25.23
CA LYS A 750 28.05 -6.23 -26.69
C LYS A 750 27.99 -4.82 -27.28
N ALA A 751 27.12 -3.94 -26.74
CA ALA A 751 27.06 -2.55 -27.17
C ALA A 751 28.34 -1.77 -26.84
N ILE A 752 28.96 -2.02 -25.68
CA ILE A 752 30.27 -1.43 -25.32
C ILE A 752 31.35 -1.89 -26.31
N GLU A 753 31.41 -3.18 -26.65
CA GLU A 753 32.35 -3.71 -27.65
C GLU A 753 32.18 -3.02 -29.00
N THR A 754 30.94 -2.90 -29.50
CA THR A 754 30.68 -2.17 -30.75
C THR A 754 31.07 -0.69 -30.68
N LEU A 755 30.94 -0.04 -29.52
CA LEU A 755 31.32 1.37 -29.37
C LEU A 755 32.84 1.57 -29.23
N LEU A 756 33.57 0.58 -28.71
CA LEU A 756 35.03 0.53 -28.73
C LEU A 756 35.53 0.37 -30.18
N GLU A 757 34.95 -0.56 -30.94
CA GLU A 757 35.29 -0.77 -32.36
C GLU A 757 35.01 0.46 -33.23
N LYS A 758 33.95 1.21 -32.90
CA LYS A 758 33.59 2.46 -33.60
C LYS A 758 34.31 3.69 -33.05
N GLU A 759 35.26 3.53 -32.13
CA GLU A 759 36.07 4.61 -31.55
C GLU A 759 35.25 5.72 -30.85
N TYR A 760 34.05 5.42 -30.35
CA TYR A 760 33.29 6.37 -29.51
C TYR A 760 33.82 6.42 -28.08
N ILE A 761 34.39 5.32 -27.62
CA ILE A 761 35.00 5.15 -26.30
C ILE A 761 36.29 4.33 -26.44
N GLU A 762 37.21 4.46 -25.48
CA GLU A 762 38.45 3.67 -25.40
C GLU A 762 38.68 3.17 -23.98
N ARG A 763 39.61 2.23 -23.80
CA ARG A 763 40.05 1.80 -22.46
C ARG A 763 41.19 2.71 -22.01
N VAL A 764 41.12 3.18 -20.78
CA VAL A 764 42.18 4.03 -20.19
C VAL A 764 43.45 3.20 -19.98
N ASP A 765 44.59 3.77 -20.36
CA ASP A 765 45.90 3.14 -20.16
C ASP A 765 46.13 2.74 -18.70
N GLY A 766 46.50 1.47 -18.49
CA GLY A 766 46.73 0.90 -17.15
C GLY A 766 45.48 0.42 -16.40
N SER A 767 44.26 0.58 -16.94
CA SER A 767 43.03 0.08 -16.30
C SER A 767 42.08 -0.60 -17.30
N LYS A 768 42.01 -1.95 -17.26
CA LYS A 768 41.12 -2.72 -18.15
C LYS A 768 39.62 -2.48 -17.92
N ASP A 769 39.24 -1.94 -16.76
CA ASP A 769 37.85 -1.77 -16.33
C ASP A 769 37.38 -0.31 -16.40
N THR A 770 38.18 0.61 -16.93
CA THR A 770 37.84 2.03 -17.04
C THR A 770 37.79 2.45 -18.50
N PHE A 771 36.68 3.06 -18.90
CA PHE A 771 36.47 3.60 -20.23
C PHE A 771 36.63 5.12 -20.22
N ALA A 772 37.17 5.67 -21.31
CA ALA A 772 37.21 7.10 -21.61
C ALA A 772 36.40 7.39 -22.89
N TYR A 773 35.83 8.59 -22.98
CA TYR A 773 35.12 9.07 -24.17
C TYR A 773 36.09 9.76 -25.14
N VAL A 774 36.03 9.38 -26.42
CA VAL A 774 37.05 9.75 -27.44
C VAL A 774 36.54 10.78 -28.46
N ALA A 775 35.22 10.87 -28.66
CA ALA A 775 34.60 11.65 -29.73
C ALA A 775 34.25 13.11 -29.42
#